data_AF-A0A8H5X1H7-F1
#
_entry.id   AF-A0A8H5X1H7-F1
#
_cell.length_a   1.000
_cell.length_b   1.000
_cell.length_c   1.000
_cell.angle_alpha   90.00
_cell.angle_beta   90.00
_cell.angle_gamma   90.00
#
_symmetry.space_group_name_H-M   'P 1'
#
loop_
_entity.id
_entity.type
_entity.pdbx_description
1 polymer ?
#
loop_
_entity_poly.entity_id
_entity_poly.type
_entity_poly.pdbx_seq_one_letter_code
_entity_poly.pdbx_strand_id
1 'polypeptide(L)'
;MVLFKRKPVRFLPVVEIEDENTEVWHIPQTGEVFASYEDYLDRMDFYKQRRFNDQITGHSGLTFFEALKSELAGGKEVEASFPEALKGPILRKVQFQIVSRLDNLVDQIYDEFKHDYYPGEEVTVTMKGGDRAHGLVRDKTTFGPRALPDGSHSLPTTRYLVDLKDSEEETIVTDEHICRDRGIFTKAMLRSFIKKTVTRDAWNGAPWLVKHDYASQYHIDTRVPPHLRYDTKVMERKQLQAQKRAYVQQETNGHDLNSALHSGPVRLPELKPAPKSKLKPGQQGSGSKGIKWPLNMPVHGGNPFSSPSDYGIQTPVQREPTPPPPPPPPPKYPIEDLQLEPREDRKRPPLKFLCKNPPVKVENGDMPQRGFSDQIDMESIGPLLETWDTLNVYCEVFKLDSFTFDDYVETLCVASEEVPIQLLDEIHCSVLKILVDSEVDGGKVRINLPEVDEEDSDEEDSEDDSASPTPEPEVKPGRRATRSSLAKAEAERIAAEAAAAEKETEEETKHRAEQLLKDYDWIEHLRKRDFVNGGWERIMAGLLNQLSKNERQHDVCDELLHLLVPAGIDATQETVKQRYAQLDVNQRVKALQILCMLTTETKAMRGYMEDCSETMTTYRKERIEWQRQRKQAVEDLRQLNEQKKILLPDNMPPSPSKENDEDVKMAEPDDSIMSREADGEETEDDPSARKRRRPLTAKQRKQEEEQARKKEKEKAAKAAKIPKPPAQSKQFIKLLKDISKKEDVIKKCEEEIAVIENDLREADCPRTRVLGKDRFWNRYYWFERNGMPYGGLPDSSTASADYANGLIWVQGPDELEREGYIDLPANLQDEYKAKFNMTVPERKAMEEANTSVFNAHQWGYISEPEHVDELIKWLDPRGFNELKLRKELLAFRDKIAKHMESRKAYLSNEEETENKENNQKRMSTRIRDKTPETPNYRSLQWENTTALEELGHLHSDPPPPPRSRKQTRKREATNDAPVPVAKSRRR
;
A
#
# COMPACT_ATOMS: atom_id res chain seq x y z
N MET A 1 -9.33 -29.77 11.11
CA MET A 1 -9.87 -28.99 12.23
C MET A 1 -10.70 -27.87 11.64
N VAL A 2 -11.84 -27.54 12.24
CA VAL A 2 -12.62 -26.36 11.84
C VAL A 2 -11.82 -25.08 12.13
N LEU A 3 -11.85 -24.13 11.18
CA LEU A 3 -11.11 -22.88 11.27
C LEU A 3 -12.07 -21.68 11.43
N PHE A 4 -11.76 -20.78 12.35
CA PHE A 4 -12.40 -19.47 12.50
C PHE A 4 -11.34 -18.38 12.34
N LYS A 5 -11.60 -17.35 11.50
CA LYS A 5 -10.61 -16.31 11.13
C LYS A 5 -9.21 -16.88 10.78
N ARG A 6 -9.17 -18.01 10.04
CA ARG A 6 -7.97 -18.77 9.65
C ARG A 6 -7.15 -19.41 10.79
N LYS A 7 -7.65 -19.45 12.03
CA LYS A 7 -7.06 -20.17 13.17
C LYS A 7 -7.93 -21.38 13.54
N PRO A 8 -7.36 -22.49 14.07
CA PRO A 8 -8.17 -23.56 14.65
C PRO A 8 -9.08 -23.03 15.74
N VAL A 9 -10.35 -23.45 15.73
CA VAL A 9 -11.27 -23.17 16.83
C VAL A 9 -10.73 -23.79 18.11
N ARG A 10 -10.67 -23.01 19.20
CA ARG A 10 -10.30 -23.49 20.53
C ARG A 10 -11.57 -23.74 21.32
N PHE A 11 -11.68 -24.94 21.87
CA PHE A 11 -12.68 -25.26 22.88
C PHE A 11 -12.33 -24.59 24.20
N LEU A 12 -13.36 -24.28 24.97
CA LEU A 12 -13.21 -23.76 26.33
C LEU A 12 -12.65 -24.86 27.25
N PRO A 13 -11.89 -24.50 28.30
CA PRO A 13 -11.48 -25.47 29.31
C PRO A 13 -12.72 -26.06 29.99
N VAL A 14 -12.63 -27.34 30.39
CA VAL A 14 -13.68 -27.99 31.18
C VAL A 14 -13.78 -27.27 32.53
N VAL A 15 -14.98 -26.84 32.89
CA VAL A 15 -15.25 -26.26 34.21
C VAL A 15 -15.16 -27.38 35.25
N GLU A 16 -14.37 -27.19 36.30
CA GLU A 16 -14.34 -28.10 37.44
C GLU A 16 -15.65 -27.92 38.23
N ILE A 17 -16.47 -28.97 38.25
CA ILE A 17 -17.77 -29.00 38.94
C ILE A 17 -17.56 -29.81 40.22
N GLU A 18 -17.72 -29.17 41.37
CA GLU A 18 -17.38 -29.76 42.68
C GLU A 18 -18.42 -30.78 43.20
N ASP A 19 -19.66 -30.74 42.71
CA ASP A 19 -20.75 -31.66 43.08
C ASP A 19 -21.27 -32.44 41.86
N GLU A 20 -21.11 -33.77 41.89
CA GLU A 20 -21.52 -34.73 40.86
C GLU A 20 -23.04 -34.74 40.58
N ASN A 21 -23.87 -34.11 41.43
CA ASN A 21 -25.32 -33.99 41.24
C ASN A 21 -25.75 -32.72 40.51
N THR A 22 -24.83 -31.84 40.13
CA THR A 22 -25.15 -30.55 39.48
C THR A 22 -25.64 -30.76 38.04
N GLU A 23 -26.83 -30.24 37.71
CA GLU A 23 -27.32 -30.22 36.33
C GLU A 23 -26.51 -29.24 35.46
N VAL A 24 -26.12 -29.67 34.26
CA VAL A 24 -25.21 -28.91 33.38
C VAL A 24 -25.64 -28.97 31.92
N TRP A 25 -25.32 -27.90 31.18
CA TRP A 25 -25.56 -27.80 29.75
C TRP A 25 -24.35 -28.31 28.98
N HIS A 26 -24.55 -29.17 27.99
CA HIS A 26 -23.46 -29.84 27.28
C HIS A 26 -23.67 -29.77 25.76
N ILE A 27 -22.60 -29.50 25.01
CA ILE A 27 -22.59 -29.51 23.54
C ILE A 27 -21.96 -30.84 23.06
N PRO A 28 -22.75 -31.86 22.64
CA PRO A 28 -22.24 -33.21 22.42
C PRO A 28 -21.18 -33.36 21.32
N GLN A 29 -21.11 -32.40 20.39
CA GLN A 29 -20.17 -32.42 19.26
C GLN A 29 -18.82 -31.77 19.61
N THR A 30 -18.74 -30.96 20.66
CA THR A 30 -17.48 -30.33 21.13
C THR A 30 -17.00 -30.86 22.47
N GLY A 31 -17.90 -31.48 23.26
CA GLY A 31 -17.60 -31.95 24.62
C GLY A 31 -17.50 -30.81 25.64
N GLU A 32 -17.90 -29.59 25.27
CA GLU A 32 -17.92 -28.44 26.17
C GLU A 32 -19.14 -28.51 27.10
N VAL A 33 -18.91 -28.23 28.38
CA VAL A 33 -19.89 -28.29 29.47
C VAL A 33 -19.96 -26.91 30.14
N PHE A 34 -21.17 -26.46 30.46
CA PHE A 34 -21.49 -25.13 30.96
C PHE A 34 -22.40 -25.23 32.20
N ALA A 35 -22.10 -24.45 33.22
CA ALA A 35 -22.94 -24.32 34.41
C ALA A 35 -24.11 -23.34 34.17
N SER A 36 -23.89 -22.25 33.42
CA SER A 36 -24.94 -21.31 33.02
C SER A 36 -25.58 -21.71 31.69
N TYR A 37 -26.89 -21.46 31.56
CA TYR A 37 -27.61 -21.59 30.30
C TYR A 37 -27.27 -20.48 29.30
N GLU A 38 -26.94 -19.28 29.79
CA GLU A 38 -26.58 -18.12 28.96
C GLU A 38 -25.23 -18.34 28.26
N ASP A 39 -24.21 -18.79 28.99
CA ASP A 39 -22.91 -19.19 28.41
C ASP A 39 -23.06 -20.26 27.33
N TYR A 40 -23.97 -21.21 27.55
CA TYR A 40 -24.29 -22.26 26.58
C TYR A 40 -24.97 -21.68 25.32
N LEU A 41 -25.90 -20.73 25.47
CA LEU A 41 -26.56 -20.07 24.34
C LEU A 41 -25.58 -19.23 23.52
N ASP A 42 -24.76 -18.40 24.17
CA ASP A 42 -23.73 -17.59 23.50
C ASP A 42 -22.72 -18.46 22.74
N ARG A 43 -22.29 -19.58 23.35
CA ARG A 43 -21.42 -20.55 22.68
C ARG A 43 -22.10 -21.22 21.50
N MET A 44 -23.36 -21.59 21.66
CA MET A 44 -24.15 -22.23 20.62
C MET A 44 -24.39 -21.29 19.44
N ASP A 45 -24.65 -20.01 19.70
CA ASP A 45 -24.86 -19.00 18.66
C ASP A 45 -23.54 -18.62 17.97
N PHE A 46 -22.42 -18.58 18.69
CA PHE A 46 -21.08 -18.56 18.06
C PHE A 46 -20.92 -19.71 17.06
N TYR A 47 -21.32 -20.94 17.39
CA TYR A 47 -21.23 -22.09 16.48
C TYR A 47 -22.24 -22.08 15.33
N LYS A 48 -23.41 -21.46 15.49
CA LYS A 48 -24.39 -21.23 14.42
C LYS A 48 -23.98 -20.12 13.44
N GLN A 49 -23.01 -19.26 13.76
CA GLN A 49 -22.53 -18.25 12.81
C GLN A 49 -21.90 -18.90 11.55
N ARG A 50 -22.30 -18.43 10.37
CA ARG A 50 -21.73 -18.86 9.07
C ARG A 50 -20.36 -18.22 8.77
N ARG A 51 -19.41 -18.41 9.69
CA ARG A 51 -18.07 -17.79 9.68
C ARG A 51 -16.92 -18.81 9.81
N PHE A 52 -17.23 -20.10 9.72
CA PHE A 52 -16.26 -21.18 9.81
C PHE A 52 -15.86 -21.72 8.44
N ASN A 53 -14.63 -22.22 8.36
CA ASN A 53 -14.05 -22.79 7.16
C ASN A 53 -13.53 -24.21 7.46
N ASP A 54 -13.70 -25.13 6.51
CA ASP A 54 -13.07 -26.45 6.58
C ASP A 54 -11.59 -26.37 6.16
N GLN A 55 -10.69 -26.88 7.01
CA GLN A 55 -9.26 -26.97 6.72
C GLN A 55 -8.94 -27.92 5.56
N ILE A 56 -9.71 -29.00 5.36
CA ILE A 56 -9.42 -30.04 4.36
C ILE A 56 -9.88 -29.56 2.98
N THR A 57 -11.20 -29.47 2.76
CA THR A 57 -11.80 -29.10 1.47
C THR A 57 -11.62 -27.61 1.13
N GLY A 58 -11.46 -26.74 2.14
CA GLY A 58 -11.27 -25.30 1.94
C GLY A 58 -12.56 -24.49 1.79
N HIS A 59 -13.74 -25.12 1.88
CA HIS A 59 -15.02 -24.41 1.85
C HIS A 59 -15.15 -23.44 3.05
N SER A 60 -15.69 -22.25 2.79
CA SER A 60 -15.86 -21.15 3.74
C SER A 60 -17.31 -20.71 3.83
N GLY A 61 -17.69 -20.07 4.95
CA GLY A 61 -19.06 -19.59 5.17
C GLY A 61 -20.01 -20.68 5.68
N LEU A 62 -19.47 -21.73 6.29
CA LEU A 62 -20.21 -22.79 6.96
C LEU A 62 -20.45 -22.42 8.43
N THR A 63 -21.47 -23.02 9.04
CA THR A 63 -21.55 -23.12 10.51
C THR A 63 -20.48 -24.07 11.04
N PHE A 64 -20.21 -24.04 12.35
CA PHE A 64 -19.19 -24.91 12.95
C PHE A 64 -19.50 -26.40 12.73
N PHE A 65 -20.76 -26.80 12.92
CA PHE A 65 -21.18 -28.20 12.78
C PHE A 65 -21.20 -28.67 11.32
N GLU A 66 -21.58 -27.80 10.37
CA GLU A 66 -21.46 -28.09 8.92
C GLU A 66 -19.98 -28.22 8.51
N ALA A 67 -19.11 -27.33 8.98
CA ALA A 67 -17.67 -27.41 8.73
C ALA A 67 -17.04 -28.67 9.33
N LEU A 68 -17.45 -29.07 10.55
CA LEU A 68 -17.00 -30.29 11.21
C LEU A 68 -17.45 -31.55 10.45
N LYS A 69 -18.70 -31.57 9.99
CA LYS A 69 -19.24 -32.67 9.17
C LYS A 69 -18.54 -32.76 7.81
N SER A 70 -18.26 -31.61 7.18
CA SER A 70 -17.49 -31.52 5.93
C SER A 70 -16.06 -32.02 6.12
N GLU A 71 -15.37 -31.63 7.21
CA GLU A 71 -14.03 -32.13 7.53
C GLU A 71 -14.03 -33.64 7.73
N LEU A 72 -14.99 -34.19 8.48
CA LEU A 72 -15.07 -35.63 8.74
C LEU A 72 -15.35 -36.43 7.46
N ALA A 73 -16.18 -35.91 6.55
CA ALA A 73 -16.45 -36.52 5.25
C ALA A 73 -15.23 -36.45 4.32
N GLY A 74 -14.70 -35.26 4.05
CA GLY A 74 -13.54 -35.05 3.20
C GLY A 74 -12.27 -35.71 3.74
N GLY A 75 -12.13 -35.82 5.06
CA GLY A 75 -11.06 -36.57 5.71
C GLY A 75 -11.11 -38.07 5.40
N LYS A 76 -12.28 -38.69 5.47
CA LYS A 76 -12.48 -40.12 5.13
C LYS A 76 -12.27 -40.37 3.63
N GLU A 77 -12.75 -39.47 2.78
CA GLU A 77 -12.57 -39.56 1.33
C GLU A 77 -11.08 -39.49 0.94
N VAL A 78 -10.33 -38.55 1.52
CA VAL A 78 -8.87 -38.42 1.32
C VAL A 78 -8.13 -39.67 1.83
N GLU A 79 -8.56 -40.24 2.95
CA GLU A 79 -7.96 -41.43 3.54
C GLU A 79 -8.22 -42.71 2.73
N ALA A 80 -9.40 -42.83 2.11
CA ALA A 80 -9.77 -43.94 1.24
C ALA A 80 -9.18 -43.84 -0.18
N SER A 81 -9.06 -42.63 -0.72
CA SER A 81 -8.58 -42.39 -2.10
C SER A 81 -7.05 -42.31 -2.23
N PHE A 82 -6.32 -42.01 -1.15
CA PHE A 82 -4.87 -41.86 -1.21
C PHE A 82 -4.15 -43.23 -1.12
N PRO A 83 -3.19 -43.55 -2.04
CA PRO A 83 -2.56 -44.87 -2.08
C PRO A 83 -1.86 -45.28 -0.77
N GLU A 84 -2.25 -46.42 -0.21
CA GLU A 84 -1.76 -46.93 1.08
C GLU A 84 -0.22 -47.08 1.11
N ALA A 85 0.35 -47.66 0.04
CA ALA A 85 1.79 -47.84 -0.12
C ALA A 85 2.61 -46.54 0.00
N LEU A 86 2.01 -45.39 -0.32
CA LEU A 86 2.66 -44.08 -0.25
C LEU A 86 2.49 -43.36 1.09
N LYS A 87 1.49 -43.72 1.91
CA LYS A 87 1.17 -43.02 3.18
C LYS A 87 2.37 -43.02 4.12
N GLY A 88 2.87 -44.19 4.50
CA GLY A 88 4.01 -44.34 5.40
C GLY A 88 5.30 -43.64 4.91
N PRO A 89 5.77 -43.88 3.67
CA PRO A 89 6.94 -43.19 3.10
C PRO A 89 6.81 -41.67 3.07
N ILE A 90 5.67 -41.13 2.64
CA ILE A 90 5.45 -39.68 2.56
C ILE A 90 5.41 -39.06 3.96
N LEU A 91 4.71 -39.68 4.92
CA LEU A 91 4.67 -39.19 6.30
C LEU A 91 6.05 -39.19 6.95
N ARG A 92 6.87 -40.24 6.72
CA ARG A 92 8.27 -40.28 7.17
C ARG A 92 9.12 -39.18 6.53
N LYS A 93 8.87 -38.80 5.27
CA LYS A 93 9.59 -37.72 4.60
C LYS A 93 9.15 -36.32 5.06
N VAL A 94 7.84 -36.13 5.32
CA VAL A 94 7.26 -34.87 5.80
C VAL A 94 7.61 -34.60 7.27
N GLN A 95 7.73 -35.64 8.09
CA GLN A 95 8.16 -35.55 9.48
C GLN A 95 9.47 -34.76 9.58
N PHE A 96 9.47 -33.75 10.45
CA PHE A 96 10.59 -32.84 10.73
C PHE A 96 11.04 -31.93 9.57
N GLN A 97 10.31 -31.85 8.46
CA GLN A 97 10.55 -30.79 7.45
C GLN A 97 10.28 -29.41 8.03
N ILE A 98 11.12 -28.42 7.70
CA ILE A 98 11.01 -27.03 8.19
C ILE A 98 10.42 -26.06 7.16
N VAL A 99 9.79 -26.57 6.10
CA VAL A 99 9.27 -25.78 4.97
C VAL A 99 8.10 -24.88 5.42
N SER A 100 8.25 -23.57 5.22
CA SER A 100 7.33 -22.57 5.79
C SER A 100 5.94 -22.51 5.14
N ARG A 101 5.80 -22.88 3.86
CA ARG A 101 4.53 -22.89 3.12
C ARG A 101 4.13 -24.32 2.75
N LEU A 102 2.86 -24.66 2.98
CA LEU A 102 2.31 -25.98 2.64
C LEU A 102 2.47 -26.30 1.15
N ASP A 103 2.21 -25.35 0.26
CA ASP A 103 2.32 -25.59 -1.19
C ASP A 103 3.75 -25.92 -1.62
N ASN A 104 4.75 -25.26 -1.06
CA ASN A 104 6.16 -25.58 -1.30
C ASN A 104 6.52 -27.00 -0.82
N LEU A 105 5.95 -27.44 0.31
CA LEU A 105 6.13 -28.80 0.82
C LEU A 105 5.44 -29.82 -0.09
N VAL A 106 4.21 -29.55 -0.53
CA VAL A 106 3.46 -30.38 -1.48
C VAL A 106 4.22 -30.50 -2.81
N ASP A 107 4.78 -29.40 -3.32
CA ASP A 107 5.59 -29.41 -4.53
C ASP A 107 6.86 -30.25 -4.36
N GLN A 108 7.60 -30.06 -3.27
CA GLN A 108 8.82 -30.83 -2.97
C GLN A 108 8.56 -32.33 -2.86
N ILE A 109 7.55 -32.73 -2.07
CA ILE A 109 7.18 -34.14 -1.89
C ILE A 109 6.63 -34.73 -3.20
N TYR A 110 5.84 -33.97 -3.95
CA TYR A 110 5.35 -34.43 -5.26
C TYR A 110 6.49 -34.66 -6.25
N ASP A 111 7.43 -33.72 -6.36
CA ASP A 111 8.54 -33.82 -7.32
C ASP A 111 9.57 -34.90 -6.94
N GLU A 112 9.66 -35.28 -5.66
CA GLU A 112 10.45 -36.43 -5.20
C GLU A 112 9.72 -37.76 -5.46
N PHE A 113 8.45 -37.88 -5.08
CA PHE A 113 7.73 -39.16 -5.15
C PHE A 113 7.14 -39.49 -6.53
N LYS A 114 6.92 -38.52 -7.43
CA LYS A 114 6.26 -38.73 -8.74
C LYS A 114 6.88 -39.82 -9.63
N HIS A 115 8.18 -40.11 -9.47
CA HIS A 115 8.93 -41.11 -10.23
C HIS A 115 9.56 -42.18 -9.33
N ASP A 116 9.14 -42.25 -8.07
CA ASP A 116 9.65 -43.20 -7.08
C ASP A 116 8.51 -44.11 -6.60
N TYR A 117 8.54 -45.39 -6.97
CA TYR A 117 7.44 -46.35 -6.79
C TYR A 117 7.68 -47.28 -5.59
N TYR A 118 6.62 -47.67 -4.88
CA TYR A 118 6.74 -48.43 -3.62
C TYR A 118 6.03 -49.79 -3.69
N PRO A 119 6.52 -50.82 -2.96
CA PRO A 119 5.84 -52.12 -2.86
C PRO A 119 4.37 -51.98 -2.44
N GLY A 120 3.48 -52.71 -3.12
CA GLY A 120 2.03 -52.63 -2.96
C GLY A 120 1.35 -51.53 -3.78
N GLU A 121 2.08 -50.84 -4.66
CA GLU A 121 1.53 -49.82 -5.56
C GLU A 121 1.15 -50.39 -6.94
N GLU A 122 0.01 -49.96 -7.48
CA GLU A 122 -0.40 -50.30 -8.85
C GLU A 122 0.24 -49.36 -9.88
N VAL A 123 0.83 -49.96 -10.92
CA VAL A 123 1.59 -49.27 -11.96
C VAL A 123 1.27 -49.83 -13.34
N THR A 124 1.45 -49.01 -14.36
CA THR A 124 1.50 -49.47 -15.75
C THR A 124 2.96 -49.61 -16.19
N VAL A 125 3.31 -50.77 -16.72
CA VAL A 125 4.64 -51.10 -17.23
C VAL A 125 4.62 -51.10 -18.76
N THR A 126 5.66 -50.54 -19.38
CA THR A 126 5.87 -50.59 -20.83
C THR A 126 6.88 -51.67 -21.18
N MET A 127 6.45 -52.70 -21.90
CA MET A 127 7.29 -53.81 -22.33
C MET A 127 8.17 -53.43 -23.53
N LYS A 128 9.21 -54.24 -23.80
CA LYS A 128 10.17 -54.01 -24.90
C LYS A 128 9.55 -53.99 -26.31
N GLY A 129 8.30 -54.48 -26.47
CA GLY A 129 7.51 -54.39 -27.71
C GLY A 129 6.70 -53.09 -27.87
N GLY A 130 6.64 -52.24 -26.84
CA GLY A 130 5.78 -51.05 -26.80
C GLY A 130 4.40 -51.29 -26.14
N ASP A 131 4.03 -52.55 -25.92
CA ASP A 131 2.81 -52.93 -25.21
C ASP A 131 2.83 -52.47 -23.74
N ARG A 132 1.67 -52.08 -23.23
CA ARG A 132 1.49 -51.61 -21.85
C ARG A 132 0.64 -52.60 -21.07
N ALA A 133 1.14 -53.04 -19.92
CA ALA A 133 0.45 -53.98 -19.03
C ALA A 133 0.34 -53.38 -17.62
N HIS A 134 -0.74 -53.73 -16.89
CA HIS A 134 -0.92 -53.30 -15.50
C HIS A 134 -0.30 -54.32 -14.53
N GLY A 135 0.34 -53.83 -13.47
CA GLY A 135 0.99 -54.69 -12.50
C GLY A 135 1.11 -54.06 -11.10
N LEU A 136 1.50 -54.89 -10.15
CA LEU A 136 1.72 -54.52 -8.75
C LEU A 136 3.23 -54.52 -8.46
N VAL A 137 3.77 -53.44 -7.92
CA VAL A 137 5.16 -53.41 -7.46
C VAL A 137 5.32 -54.37 -6.27
N ARG A 138 6.14 -55.41 -6.41
CA ARG A 138 6.45 -56.38 -5.36
C ARG A 138 7.67 -55.97 -4.54
N ASP A 139 8.74 -55.54 -5.21
CA ASP A 139 9.98 -55.12 -4.56
C ASP A 139 10.64 -53.92 -5.29
N LYS A 140 11.41 -53.15 -4.55
CA LYS A 140 12.16 -51.97 -4.99
C LYS A 140 13.61 -52.10 -4.53
N THR A 141 14.51 -52.38 -5.47
CA THR A 141 15.95 -52.42 -5.22
C THR A 141 16.64 -51.18 -5.81
N THR A 142 17.11 -50.26 -4.96
CA THR A 142 17.94 -49.12 -5.38
C THR A 142 19.42 -49.45 -5.24
N PHE A 143 20.16 -49.40 -6.35
CA PHE A 143 21.61 -49.56 -6.36
C PHE A 143 22.29 -48.20 -6.26
N GLY A 144 23.14 -48.03 -5.25
CA GLY A 144 23.99 -46.84 -5.10
C GLY A 144 25.04 -46.68 -6.21
N PRO A 145 25.67 -45.49 -6.30
CA PRO A 145 26.63 -45.17 -7.35
C PRO A 145 27.85 -46.11 -7.29
N ARG A 146 28.08 -46.88 -8.35
CA ARG A 146 29.22 -47.82 -8.44
C ARG A 146 30.43 -47.12 -9.03
N ALA A 147 31.60 -47.28 -8.41
CA ALA A 147 32.86 -46.84 -9.01
C ALA A 147 33.16 -47.72 -10.24
N LEU A 148 33.31 -47.08 -11.39
CA LEU A 148 33.71 -47.72 -12.65
C LEU A 148 35.25 -47.84 -12.70
N PRO A 149 35.80 -48.78 -13.51
CA PRO A 149 37.24 -49.00 -13.58
C PRO A 149 38.09 -47.80 -14.02
N ASP A 150 37.51 -46.72 -14.58
CA ASP A 150 38.23 -45.48 -14.95
C ASP A 150 38.26 -44.41 -13.84
N GLY A 151 37.60 -44.66 -12.70
CA GLY A 151 37.50 -43.73 -11.57
C GLY A 151 36.25 -42.84 -11.58
N SER A 152 35.42 -42.88 -12.62
CA SER A 152 34.08 -42.27 -12.61
C SER A 152 33.08 -43.08 -11.79
N HIS A 153 32.05 -42.44 -11.23
CA HIS A 153 30.97 -43.11 -10.51
C HIS A 153 29.72 -43.18 -11.39
N SER A 154 29.08 -44.35 -11.50
CA SER A 154 27.77 -44.48 -12.13
C SER A 154 26.72 -43.70 -11.34
N LEU A 155 25.66 -43.22 -12.01
CA LEU A 155 24.49 -42.71 -11.29
C LEU A 155 23.82 -43.85 -10.50
N PRO A 156 23.04 -43.53 -9.43
CA PRO A 156 22.16 -44.51 -8.79
C PRO A 156 21.16 -45.06 -9.80
N THR A 157 20.75 -46.31 -9.66
CA THR A 157 19.74 -46.93 -10.54
C THR A 157 18.78 -47.74 -9.69
N THR A 158 17.48 -47.47 -9.80
CA THR A 158 16.45 -48.29 -9.15
C THR A 158 15.92 -49.34 -10.12
N ARG A 159 15.64 -50.52 -9.59
CA ARG A 159 14.91 -51.59 -10.28
C ARG A 159 13.70 -51.97 -9.46
N TYR A 160 12.58 -52.13 -10.13
CA TYR A 160 11.31 -52.57 -9.56
C TYR A 160 11.01 -53.97 -10.07
N LEU A 161 10.66 -54.87 -9.16
CA LEU A 161 10.06 -56.16 -9.49
C LEU A 161 8.54 -55.93 -9.54
N VAL A 162 7.93 -56.13 -10.70
CA VAL A 162 6.50 -55.91 -10.93
C VAL A 162 5.83 -57.20 -11.36
N ASP A 163 4.76 -57.55 -10.64
CA ASP A 163 3.91 -58.70 -10.86
C ASP A 163 2.75 -58.30 -11.78
N LEU A 164 2.66 -58.92 -12.97
CA LEU A 164 1.76 -58.50 -14.05
C LEU A 164 0.36 -59.13 -13.90
N LYS A 165 -0.67 -58.28 -13.77
CA LYS A 165 -2.06 -58.72 -13.58
C LYS A 165 -2.59 -59.58 -14.72
N ASP A 166 -2.07 -59.39 -15.93
CA ASP A 166 -2.55 -60.07 -17.15
C ASP A 166 -1.86 -61.41 -17.45
N SER A 167 -0.82 -61.80 -16.69
CA SER A 167 0.02 -62.97 -17.04
C SER A 167 0.57 -63.79 -15.86
N GLU A 168 0.42 -63.37 -14.61
CA GLU A 168 1.08 -63.98 -13.42
C GLU A 168 2.62 -64.11 -13.53
N GLU A 169 3.24 -63.35 -14.45
CA GLU A 169 4.69 -63.30 -14.66
C GLU A 169 5.31 -62.09 -13.95
N GLU A 170 6.44 -62.32 -13.27
CA GLU A 170 7.25 -61.26 -12.66
C GLU A 170 8.22 -60.63 -13.67
N THR A 171 8.25 -59.30 -13.74
CA THR A 171 9.17 -58.56 -14.62
C THR A 171 9.98 -57.52 -13.86
N ILE A 172 11.27 -57.39 -14.23
CA ILE A 172 12.18 -56.40 -13.63
C ILE A 172 12.29 -55.19 -14.57
N VAL A 173 11.89 -54.02 -14.09
CA VAL A 173 11.89 -52.76 -14.86
C VAL A 173 12.65 -51.64 -14.17
N THR A 174 13.13 -50.69 -14.97
CA THR A 174 13.82 -49.47 -14.53
C THR A 174 12.86 -48.27 -14.51
N ASP A 175 13.27 -47.16 -13.90
CA ASP A 175 12.50 -45.92 -13.78
C ASP A 175 11.95 -45.36 -15.12
N GLU A 176 12.52 -45.77 -16.26
CA GLU A 176 12.11 -45.35 -17.61
C GLU A 176 10.88 -46.12 -18.15
N HIS A 177 10.60 -47.32 -17.64
CA HIS A 177 9.64 -48.27 -18.21
C HIS A 177 8.41 -48.51 -17.30
N ILE A 178 8.27 -47.72 -16.23
CA ILE A 178 7.22 -47.83 -15.20
C ILE A 178 6.54 -46.46 -15.03
N CYS A 179 5.21 -46.43 -14.94
CA CYS A 179 4.49 -45.20 -14.65
C CYS A 179 3.20 -45.45 -13.83
N ARG A 180 2.75 -44.42 -13.11
CA ARG A 180 1.42 -44.40 -12.46
C ARG A 180 0.35 -43.99 -13.47
N ASP A 181 -0.86 -44.48 -13.28
CA ASP A 181 -2.00 -44.01 -14.06
C ASP A 181 -2.39 -42.57 -13.67
N ARG A 182 -2.92 -41.86 -14.68
CA ARG A 182 -3.16 -40.42 -14.60
C ARG A 182 -4.31 -40.13 -13.64
N GLY A 183 -4.00 -39.47 -12.52
CA GLY A 183 -4.98 -39.07 -11.52
C GLY A 183 -4.83 -39.75 -10.16
N ILE A 184 -4.11 -40.86 -10.05
CA ILE A 184 -3.92 -41.60 -8.79
C ILE A 184 -3.09 -40.80 -7.77
N PHE A 185 -2.00 -40.16 -8.23
CA PHE A 185 -1.14 -39.34 -7.40
C PHE A 185 -1.09 -37.91 -7.95
N THR A 186 -1.82 -36.99 -7.30
CA THR A 186 -1.92 -35.59 -7.72
C THR A 186 -1.52 -34.64 -6.59
N LYS A 187 -1.02 -33.45 -6.93
CA LYS A 187 -0.72 -32.38 -5.95
C LYS A 187 -1.92 -31.99 -5.10
N ALA A 188 -3.14 -32.07 -5.65
CA ALA A 188 -4.37 -31.79 -4.91
C ALA A 188 -4.64 -32.83 -3.82
N MET A 189 -4.60 -34.13 -4.16
CA MET A 189 -4.76 -35.22 -3.19
C MET A 189 -3.65 -35.20 -2.14
N LEU A 190 -2.39 -34.97 -2.55
CA LEU A 190 -1.26 -34.85 -1.63
C LEU A 190 -1.40 -33.67 -0.67
N ARG A 191 -1.87 -32.51 -1.14
CA ARG A 191 -2.17 -31.34 -0.28
C ARG A 191 -3.22 -31.68 0.78
N SER A 192 -4.30 -32.36 0.40
CA SER A 192 -5.36 -32.77 1.34
C SER A 192 -4.89 -33.85 2.32
N PHE A 193 -4.10 -34.82 1.85
CA PHE A 193 -3.50 -35.86 2.70
C PHE A 193 -2.58 -35.27 3.77
N ILE A 194 -1.65 -34.37 3.40
CA ILE A 194 -0.75 -33.71 4.34
C ILE A 194 -1.53 -32.84 5.34
N LYS A 195 -2.55 -32.10 4.91
CA LYS A 195 -3.45 -31.32 5.81
C LYS A 195 -4.16 -32.19 6.84
N LYS A 196 -4.59 -33.40 6.48
CA LYS A 196 -5.32 -34.33 7.36
C LYS A 196 -4.38 -34.96 8.40
N THR A 197 -3.18 -35.36 7.99
CA THR A 197 -2.29 -36.24 8.75
C THR A 197 -1.22 -35.53 9.59
N VAL A 198 -0.95 -34.25 9.30
CA VAL A 198 0.20 -33.50 9.87
C VAL A 198 -0.27 -32.20 10.55
N THR A 199 0.43 -31.78 11.59
CA THR A 199 0.31 -30.48 12.27
C THR A 199 1.62 -29.70 12.22
N ARG A 200 1.56 -28.39 12.49
CA ARG A 200 2.75 -27.55 12.65
C ARG A 200 2.42 -26.37 13.55
N ASP A 201 3.36 -26.04 14.45
CA ASP A 201 3.25 -24.88 15.33
C ASP A 201 3.35 -23.55 14.57
N ALA A 202 2.89 -22.49 15.23
CA ALA A 202 2.81 -21.13 14.68
C ALA A 202 4.12 -20.32 14.77
N TRP A 203 5.30 -20.97 14.76
CA TRP A 203 6.60 -20.29 14.83
C TRP A 203 7.49 -20.54 13.60
N ASN A 204 8.35 -19.56 13.27
CA ASN A 204 9.20 -19.62 12.08
C ASN A 204 10.31 -20.66 12.21
N GLY A 205 10.24 -21.71 11.39
CA GLY A 205 11.14 -22.86 11.46
C GLY A 205 10.57 -24.07 12.21
N ALA A 206 9.30 -24.01 12.64
CA ALA A 206 8.61 -25.14 13.24
C ALA A 206 8.64 -26.37 12.31
N PRO A 207 9.07 -27.55 12.81
CA PRO A 207 8.98 -28.79 12.04
C PRO A 207 7.51 -29.19 11.82
N TRP A 208 7.21 -29.74 10.64
CA TRP A 208 5.97 -30.47 10.39
C TRP A 208 5.98 -31.78 11.20
N LEU A 209 4.91 -32.05 11.93
CA LEU A 209 4.76 -33.20 12.83
C LEU A 209 3.56 -34.06 12.43
N VAL A 210 3.78 -35.34 12.19
CA VAL A 210 2.71 -36.33 11.95
C VAL A 210 1.90 -36.49 13.25
N LYS A 211 0.56 -36.44 13.15
CA LYS A 211 -0.35 -36.64 14.29
C LYS A 211 -0.15 -38.01 14.92
N HIS A 212 -0.35 -38.10 16.24
CA HIS A 212 -0.04 -39.31 17.01
C HIS A 212 -0.71 -40.59 16.49
N ASP A 213 -1.94 -40.52 15.99
CA ASP A 213 -2.67 -41.69 15.45
C ASP A 213 -1.91 -42.30 14.26
N TYR A 214 -1.58 -41.46 13.26
CA TYR A 214 -0.82 -41.86 12.07
C TYR A 214 0.64 -42.18 12.39
N ALA A 215 1.26 -41.47 13.33
CA ALA A 215 2.62 -41.75 13.75
C ALA A 215 2.74 -43.12 14.45
N SER A 216 1.73 -43.49 15.24
CA SER A 216 1.63 -44.83 15.86
C SER A 216 1.42 -45.91 14.80
N GLN A 217 0.49 -45.68 13.86
CA GLN A 217 0.16 -46.60 12.76
C GLN A 217 1.35 -46.92 11.84
N TYR A 218 2.15 -45.91 11.45
CA TYR A 218 3.28 -46.09 10.54
C TYR A 218 4.65 -46.15 11.25
N HIS A 219 4.65 -46.28 12.57
CA HIS A 219 5.83 -46.36 13.45
C HIS A 219 6.85 -45.22 13.21
N ILE A 220 6.36 -43.98 13.21
CA ILE A 220 7.13 -42.75 12.97
C ILE A 220 7.48 -42.13 14.32
N ASP A 221 8.77 -41.88 14.58
CA ASP A 221 9.18 -41.22 15.81
C ASP A 221 8.67 -39.76 15.87
N THR A 222 7.88 -39.46 16.90
CA THR A 222 7.32 -38.14 17.17
C THR A 222 8.26 -37.26 18.01
N ARG A 223 9.35 -37.82 18.53
CA ARG A 223 10.34 -37.10 19.35
C ARG A 223 11.11 -36.12 18.49
N VAL A 224 10.72 -34.84 18.57
CA VAL A 224 11.41 -33.75 17.87
C VAL A 224 12.91 -33.78 18.21
N PRO A 225 13.80 -33.94 17.20
CA PRO A 225 15.25 -33.95 17.41
C PRO A 225 15.70 -32.67 18.11
N PRO A 226 16.68 -32.71 19.04
CA PRO A 226 17.06 -31.54 19.83
C PRO A 226 17.28 -30.28 18.97
N HIS A 227 18.05 -30.39 17.88
CA HIS A 227 18.34 -29.29 16.96
C HIS A 227 17.12 -28.69 16.20
N LEU A 228 15.93 -29.28 16.32
CA LEU A 228 14.67 -28.78 15.75
C LEU A 228 13.65 -28.37 16.83
N ARG A 229 13.95 -28.58 18.11
CA ARG A 229 13.10 -28.11 19.22
C ARG A 229 13.12 -26.59 19.30
N TYR A 230 11.99 -26.01 19.68
CA TYR A 230 11.84 -24.57 19.89
C TYR A 230 12.95 -24.03 20.80
N ASP A 231 13.17 -24.64 21.98
CA ASP A 231 14.17 -24.18 22.95
C ASP A 231 15.58 -24.19 22.38
N THR A 232 15.92 -25.21 21.57
CA THR A 232 17.25 -25.30 20.94
C THR A 232 17.39 -24.33 19.78
N LYS A 233 16.32 -24.04 19.01
CA LYS A 233 16.32 -22.96 18.01
C LYS A 233 16.37 -21.56 18.64
N VAL A 234 15.76 -21.38 19.81
CA VAL A 234 15.88 -20.16 20.63
C VAL A 234 17.29 -20.04 21.20
N MET A 235 17.88 -21.11 21.72
CA MET A 235 19.27 -21.17 22.17
C MET A 235 20.26 -20.91 21.03
N GLU A 236 20.08 -21.53 19.87
CA GLU A 236 20.90 -21.31 18.66
C GLU A 236 20.75 -19.87 18.15
N ARG A 237 19.54 -19.31 18.15
CA ARG A 237 19.33 -17.88 17.82
C ARG A 237 19.96 -16.95 18.85
N LYS A 238 19.89 -17.28 20.14
CA LYS A 238 20.53 -16.54 21.25
C LYS A 238 22.05 -16.69 21.19
N GLN A 239 22.57 -17.83 20.75
CA GLN A 239 23.99 -18.12 20.59
C GLN A 239 24.55 -17.52 19.30
N LEU A 240 23.77 -17.42 18.21
CA LEU A 240 24.11 -16.67 17.00
C LEU A 240 24.01 -15.16 17.23
N GLN A 241 23.08 -14.70 18.08
CA GLN A 241 23.09 -13.32 18.58
C GLN A 241 24.28 -13.09 19.53
N ALA A 242 24.65 -14.06 20.37
CA ALA A 242 25.82 -13.96 21.24
C ALA A 242 27.14 -14.05 20.43
N GLN A 243 27.20 -14.83 19.36
CA GLN A 243 28.34 -14.90 18.43
C GLN A 243 28.40 -13.67 17.54
N LYS A 244 27.27 -13.09 17.10
CA LYS A 244 27.27 -11.76 16.47
C LYS A 244 27.72 -10.69 17.45
N ARG A 245 27.28 -10.74 18.71
CA ARG A 245 27.77 -9.85 19.79
C ARG A 245 29.25 -10.09 20.09
N ALA A 246 29.75 -11.32 20.06
CA ALA A 246 31.15 -11.66 20.30
C ALA A 246 32.07 -11.33 19.12
N TYR A 247 31.58 -11.49 17.89
CA TYR A 247 32.24 -11.07 16.66
C TYR A 247 32.34 -9.54 16.61
N VAL A 248 31.24 -8.85 16.93
CA VAL A 248 31.26 -7.39 17.17
C VAL A 248 32.20 -7.03 18.32
N GLN A 249 32.21 -7.77 19.45
CA GLN A 249 33.14 -7.51 20.56
C GLN A 249 34.62 -7.75 20.21
N GLN A 250 34.94 -8.65 19.29
CA GLN A 250 36.31 -8.83 18.78
C GLN A 250 36.71 -7.72 17.79
N GLU A 251 35.79 -7.19 17.00
CA GLU A 251 36.01 -5.97 16.22
C GLU A 251 36.01 -4.69 17.09
N THR A 252 35.40 -4.71 18.29
CA THR A 252 35.38 -3.60 19.26
C THR A 252 36.30 -3.82 20.47
N ASN A 253 37.47 -4.45 20.32
CA ASN A 253 38.51 -4.41 21.36
C ASN A 253 39.30 -3.08 21.30
N GLY A 254 38.56 -1.97 21.08
CA GLY A 254 39.01 -0.61 20.88
C GLY A 254 37.91 0.38 21.28
N HIS A 255 37.81 0.58 22.61
CA HIS A 255 37.00 1.56 23.35
C HIS A 255 35.44 1.52 23.30
N ASP A 256 34.90 1.44 24.53
CA ASP A 256 33.62 1.92 25.10
C ASP A 256 32.31 1.85 24.26
N LEU A 257 31.25 1.10 24.59
CA LEU A 257 30.55 0.78 25.86
C LEU A 257 29.40 1.74 26.21
N ASN A 258 28.33 1.78 25.38
CA ASN A 258 27.00 2.20 25.85
C ASN A 258 25.76 1.80 24.99
N SER A 259 25.46 0.50 24.84
CA SER A 259 24.18 0.10 24.18
C SER A 259 23.55 -1.19 24.72
N ALA A 260 22.61 -1.04 25.66
CA ALA A 260 21.84 -2.14 26.26
C ALA A 260 20.42 -1.74 26.70
N LEU A 261 19.65 -1.02 25.86
CA LEU A 261 18.29 -0.58 26.22
C LEU A 261 17.32 -0.36 25.03
N HIS A 262 17.25 -1.28 24.06
CA HIS A 262 16.24 -1.22 22.98
C HIS A 262 15.63 -2.58 22.64
N SER A 263 14.32 -2.72 22.83
CA SER A 263 13.49 -3.80 22.27
C SER A 263 12.10 -3.29 21.89
N GLY A 264 11.94 -2.92 20.61
CA GLY A 264 10.70 -2.50 19.94
C GLY A 264 10.60 -3.16 18.55
N PRO A 265 9.43 -3.19 17.90
CA PRO A 265 9.03 -4.37 17.13
C PRO A 265 9.57 -4.48 15.69
N VAL A 266 9.92 -5.71 15.32
CA VAL A 266 10.57 -6.08 14.05
C VAL A 266 9.55 -6.27 12.91
N ARG A 267 9.66 -5.48 11.83
CA ARG A 267 8.98 -5.75 10.54
C ARG A 267 9.61 -6.95 9.82
N LEU A 268 8.79 -7.75 9.13
CA LEU A 268 9.25 -8.91 8.36
C LEU A 268 10.03 -8.53 7.08
N PRO A 269 11.11 -9.24 6.72
CA PRO A 269 11.80 -9.04 5.44
C PRO A 269 11.03 -9.60 4.23
N GLU A 270 10.96 -8.83 3.14
CA GLU A 270 10.46 -9.29 1.85
C GLU A 270 11.48 -10.16 1.11
N LEU A 271 11.03 -11.29 0.57
CA LEU A 271 11.85 -12.20 -0.25
C LEU A 271 11.87 -11.77 -1.72
N LYS A 272 13.02 -11.32 -2.22
CA LYS A 272 13.25 -11.12 -3.66
C LYS A 272 13.43 -12.46 -4.39
N PRO A 273 12.97 -12.60 -5.64
CA PRO A 273 13.17 -13.81 -6.45
C PRO A 273 14.62 -13.94 -6.93
N ALA A 274 15.15 -15.17 -6.96
CA ALA A 274 16.49 -15.46 -7.46
C ALA A 274 16.52 -15.51 -9.02
N PRO A 275 17.58 -14.97 -9.67
CA PRO A 275 17.72 -15.03 -11.12
C PRO A 275 18.09 -16.44 -11.59
N LYS A 276 17.43 -16.92 -12.65
CA LYS A 276 17.75 -18.18 -13.32
C LYS A 276 18.64 -17.91 -14.55
N SER A 277 19.95 -18.08 -14.42
CA SER A 277 20.85 -18.19 -15.59
C SER A 277 20.94 -19.65 -16.04
N LYS A 278 20.49 -19.95 -17.26
CA LYS A 278 20.76 -21.24 -17.92
C LYS A 278 21.95 -21.08 -18.85
N LEU A 279 23.06 -21.78 -18.59
CA LEU A 279 24.07 -22.04 -19.60
C LEU A 279 23.59 -23.15 -20.55
N LYS A 280 24.02 -23.07 -21.82
CA LYS A 280 24.13 -24.21 -22.74
C LYS A 280 25.56 -24.27 -23.30
N PRO A 281 26.03 -25.45 -23.75
CA PRO A 281 27.47 -25.77 -23.74
C PRO A 281 28.16 -25.59 -25.10
N GLY A 282 29.48 -25.35 -25.09
CA GLY A 282 30.32 -25.39 -26.28
C GLY A 282 31.79 -25.03 -26.06
N GLN A 283 32.66 -26.04 -26.10
CA GLN A 283 34.05 -25.99 -26.60
C GLN A 283 35.20 -25.34 -25.76
N GLN A 284 35.83 -26.22 -24.96
CA GLN A 284 37.29 -26.45 -24.83
C GLN A 284 38.30 -25.26 -24.73
N GLY A 285 39.00 -25.17 -23.59
CA GLY A 285 40.20 -24.33 -23.42
C GLY A 285 40.94 -24.56 -22.08
N SER A 286 41.96 -25.42 -22.09
CA SER A 286 42.81 -25.87 -20.96
C SER A 286 43.26 -24.81 -19.94
N GLY A 287 43.28 -25.15 -18.63
CA GLY A 287 43.88 -24.31 -17.57
C GLY A 287 43.66 -24.80 -16.12
N SER A 288 44.43 -25.79 -15.65
CA SER A 288 44.22 -26.45 -14.35
C SER A 288 44.85 -25.75 -13.13
N LYS A 289 44.09 -25.68 -12.01
CA LYS A 289 44.47 -25.85 -10.57
C LYS A 289 43.40 -25.17 -9.70
N GLY A 290 42.86 -25.72 -8.61
CA GLY A 290 43.14 -26.99 -7.94
C GLY A 290 43.03 -26.86 -6.41
N ILE A 291 41.88 -26.42 -5.89
CA ILE A 291 41.66 -26.21 -4.44
C ILE A 291 41.44 -27.57 -3.75
N LYS A 292 42.22 -27.86 -2.69
CA LYS A 292 42.00 -29.00 -1.80
C LYS A 292 41.93 -28.54 -0.34
N TRP A 293 40.85 -28.93 0.34
CA TRP A 293 40.72 -28.85 1.79
C TRP A 293 41.49 -30.01 2.45
N PRO A 294 42.11 -29.81 3.62
CA PRO A 294 42.71 -30.90 4.39
C PRO A 294 41.67 -31.65 5.22
N LEU A 295 41.75 -32.98 5.22
CA LEU A 295 41.00 -33.89 6.10
C LEU A 295 42.00 -34.68 6.93
N ASN A 296 42.13 -34.38 8.24
CA ASN A 296 42.33 -35.38 9.30
C ASN A 296 42.52 -34.75 10.69
N MET A 297 41.80 -35.30 11.67
CA MET A 297 42.24 -35.45 13.07
C MET A 297 41.64 -36.76 13.61
N PRO A 298 42.44 -37.68 14.17
CA PRO A 298 41.93 -38.79 14.98
C PRO A 298 41.82 -38.41 16.47
N VAL A 299 41.22 -39.31 17.26
CA VAL A 299 40.75 -39.09 18.65
C VAL A 299 41.66 -39.79 19.68
N HIS A 300 41.58 -39.34 20.95
CA HIS A 300 42.26 -39.85 22.17
C HIS A 300 43.75 -39.47 22.32
N GLY A 301 44.27 -39.16 23.50
CA GLY A 301 43.65 -38.97 24.83
C GLY A 301 44.73 -38.94 25.94
N GLY A 302 44.42 -38.41 27.13
CA GLY A 302 45.29 -38.51 28.32
C GLY A 302 45.86 -37.19 28.86
N ASN A 303 45.55 -36.92 30.14
CA ASN A 303 46.13 -35.89 31.03
C ASN A 303 47.10 -36.61 32.00
N PRO A 304 47.82 -35.96 32.95
CA PRO A 304 48.56 -34.68 32.98
C PRO A 304 50.04 -34.87 33.44
N PHE A 305 50.74 -33.79 33.91
CA PHE A 305 52.18 -33.64 34.30
C PHE A 305 53.12 -33.28 33.12
N SER A 306 54.06 -32.33 33.20
CA SER A 306 54.68 -31.61 34.34
C SER A 306 54.99 -30.12 34.02
N SER A 307 55.32 -29.32 35.04
CA SER A 307 55.81 -27.93 34.92
C SER A 307 57.37 -27.86 34.77
N PRO A 308 58.08 -26.72 35.02
CA PRO A 308 58.54 -25.82 33.96
C PRO A 308 60.07 -25.58 34.01
N SER A 309 60.54 -24.41 33.51
CA SER A 309 61.93 -23.89 33.47
C SER A 309 62.73 -24.34 32.23
N ASP A 310 63.71 -23.58 31.73
CA ASP A 310 64.46 -22.49 32.39
C ASP A 310 64.86 -21.32 31.46
N TYR A 311 65.42 -20.27 32.05
CA TYR A 311 65.68 -18.94 31.49
C TYR A 311 66.83 -18.86 30.46
N GLY A 312 66.73 -17.90 29.54
CA GLY A 312 67.83 -17.44 28.68
C GLY A 312 67.59 -16.01 28.18
N ILE A 313 68.31 -15.03 28.76
CA ILE A 313 68.04 -13.58 28.58
C ILE A 313 68.89 -12.98 27.44
N GLN A 314 68.18 -12.42 26.46
CA GLN A 314 68.44 -11.22 25.64
C GLN A 314 69.83 -10.95 24.99
N THR A 315 69.78 -10.62 23.70
CA THR A 315 70.29 -9.32 23.16
C THR A 315 69.38 -8.87 21.99
N PRO A 316 69.29 -7.57 21.66
CA PRO A 316 68.17 -7.04 20.87
C PRO A 316 68.39 -7.10 19.36
N VAL A 317 67.40 -7.60 18.63
CA VAL A 317 67.31 -7.49 17.16
C VAL A 317 66.36 -6.34 16.81
N GLN A 318 66.80 -5.45 15.93
CA GLN A 318 65.99 -4.35 15.39
C GLN A 318 64.73 -4.92 14.72
N ARG A 319 63.54 -4.46 15.13
CA ARG A 319 62.31 -4.73 14.41
C ARG A 319 62.14 -3.69 13.31
N GLU A 320 62.00 -4.14 12.07
CA GLU A 320 61.42 -3.33 11.00
C GLU A 320 60.01 -2.88 11.38
N PRO A 321 59.55 -1.70 10.94
CA PRO A 321 58.18 -1.26 11.17
C PRO A 321 57.21 -2.22 10.47
N THR A 322 56.29 -2.82 11.24
CA THR A 322 55.17 -3.59 10.69
C THR A 322 54.39 -2.73 9.68
N PRO A 323 54.00 -3.28 8.51
CA PRO A 323 53.15 -2.55 7.59
C PRO A 323 51.81 -2.20 8.26
N PRO A 324 51.19 -1.07 7.92
CA PRO A 324 49.91 -0.68 8.49
C PRO A 324 48.84 -1.76 8.23
N PRO A 325 47.88 -1.94 9.14
CA PRO A 325 46.79 -2.90 8.93
C PRO A 325 46.05 -2.58 7.62
N PRO A 326 45.54 -3.59 6.89
CA PRO A 326 44.78 -3.36 5.68
C PRO A 326 43.55 -2.48 6.01
N PRO A 327 43.18 -1.53 5.13
CA PRO A 327 42.04 -0.65 5.37
C PRO A 327 40.76 -1.49 5.54
N PRO A 328 39.82 -1.04 6.38
CA PRO A 328 38.56 -1.75 6.60
C PRO A 328 37.81 -1.94 5.27
N PRO A 329 37.05 -3.05 5.12
CA PRO A 329 36.33 -3.33 3.89
C PRO A 329 35.33 -2.20 3.59
N PRO A 330 35.21 -1.74 2.33
CA PRO A 330 34.35 -0.61 1.99
C PRO A 330 32.88 -0.92 2.33
N PRO A 331 32.13 0.06 2.87
CA PRO A 331 30.75 -0.14 3.31
C PRO A 331 29.84 -0.53 2.14
N LYS A 332 28.93 -1.48 2.39
CA LYS A 332 28.01 -1.99 1.38
C LYS A 332 26.69 -1.22 1.39
N TYR A 333 26.48 -0.41 0.37
CA TYR A 333 25.26 0.39 0.20
C TYR A 333 24.03 -0.42 -0.29
N PRO A 334 22.79 0.05 -0.01
CA PRO A 334 22.47 1.18 0.85
C PRO A 334 22.63 0.86 2.35
N ILE A 335 22.99 1.87 3.14
CA ILE A 335 23.10 1.80 4.61
C ILE A 335 22.08 2.73 5.28
N GLU A 336 22.04 2.74 6.61
CA GLU A 336 21.15 3.63 7.38
C GLU A 336 21.52 5.10 7.11
N ASP A 337 20.52 5.93 6.78
CA ASP A 337 20.73 7.24 6.15
C ASP A 337 21.55 8.21 7.03
N LEU A 338 21.36 8.18 8.36
CA LEU A 338 22.12 8.99 9.31
C LEU A 338 23.56 8.50 9.56
N GLN A 339 23.92 7.27 9.16
CA GLN A 339 25.29 6.74 9.24
C GLN A 339 26.18 7.22 8.09
N LEU A 340 25.62 7.90 7.09
CA LEU A 340 26.38 8.60 6.06
C LEU A 340 26.96 9.89 6.62
N GLU A 341 28.16 10.25 6.17
CA GLU A 341 28.81 11.51 6.51
C GLU A 341 27.89 12.73 6.25
N PRO A 342 27.79 13.71 7.18
CA PRO A 342 27.11 14.98 6.94
C PRO A 342 27.63 15.69 5.69
N ARG A 343 26.71 16.31 4.96
CA ARG A 343 27.02 17.04 3.72
C ARG A 343 26.79 18.52 3.91
N GLU A 344 27.86 19.26 4.08
CA GLU A 344 27.82 20.73 4.17
C GLU A 344 27.61 21.39 2.78
N ASP A 345 27.86 20.66 1.68
CA ASP A 345 27.75 21.18 0.32
C ASP A 345 26.31 21.41 -0.17
N ARG A 346 25.31 20.83 0.50
CA ARG A 346 23.91 20.84 0.07
C ARG A 346 22.96 20.93 1.26
N LYS A 347 21.98 21.81 1.16
CA LYS A 347 20.85 21.88 2.09
C LYS A 347 19.57 21.46 1.38
N ARG A 348 18.57 21.05 2.16
CA ARG A 348 17.22 20.83 1.68
C ARG A 348 16.63 22.19 1.22
N PRO A 349 15.92 22.25 0.08
CA PRO A 349 15.25 23.48 -0.35
C PRO A 349 14.22 23.93 0.72
N PRO A 350 14.02 25.24 0.93
CA PRO A 350 13.18 25.75 2.01
C PRO A 350 11.72 25.35 1.84
N LEU A 351 11.03 25.00 2.94
CA LEU A 351 9.58 24.80 2.93
C LEU A 351 8.86 26.15 3.02
N LYS A 352 7.74 26.24 2.30
CA LYS A 352 6.68 27.21 2.55
C LYS A 352 5.66 26.61 3.53
N PHE A 353 4.90 27.45 4.22
CA PHE A 353 3.88 27.05 5.19
C PHE A 353 2.57 27.79 4.89
N LEU A 354 1.42 27.10 4.98
CA LEU A 354 0.08 27.62 4.66
C LEU A 354 -0.71 27.96 5.95
N CYS A 355 -0.04 28.55 6.95
CA CYS A 355 -0.62 28.75 8.28
C CYS A 355 -0.02 29.98 9.00
N LYS A 356 -0.78 30.54 9.95
CA LYS A 356 -0.39 31.70 10.77
C LYS A 356 0.64 31.38 11.86
N ASN A 357 0.76 30.12 12.24
CA ASN A 357 1.63 29.60 13.31
C ASN A 357 2.59 28.49 12.80
N PRO A 358 3.53 28.82 11.90
CA PRO A 358 4.53 27.86 11.43
C PRO A 358 5.46 27.39 12.58
N PRO A 359 5.98 26.15 12.51
CA PRO A 359 6.79 25.53 13.59
C PRO A 359 8.15 26.20 13.79
N VAL A 360 8.63 26.96 12.81
CA VAL A 360 9.86 27.75 12.89
C VAL A 360 9.57 29.17 12.43
N LYS A 361 10.28 30.15 13.00
CA LYS A 361 10.24 31.53 12.53
C LYS A 361 10.86 31.62 11.13
N VAL A 362 10.01 31.74 10.12
CA VAL A 362 10.42 32.05 8.75
C VAL A 362 10.73 33.55 8.68
N GLU A 363 11.91 33.91 8.18
CA GLU A 363 12.17 35.31 7.81
C GLU A 363 11.32 35.61 6.57
N ASN A 364 10.25 36.39 6.75
CA ASN A 364 9.33 36.80 5.68
C ASN A 364 9.98 37.82 4.73
N GLY A 365 11.04 37.42 4.04
CA GLY A 365 11.55 38.07 2.85
C GLY A 365 10.88 37.48 1.61
N ASP A 366 10.27 38.35 0.80
CA ASP A 366 9.81 38.08 -0.58
C ASP A 366 8.74 37.00 -0.79
N MET A 367 7.65 37.02 0.01
CA MET A 367 6.36 36.43 -0.38
C MET A 367 5.27 37.50 -0.49
N PRO A 368 4.88 37.93 -1.71
CA PRO A 368 3.71 38.77 -1.94
C PRO A 368 2.43 37.92 -1.94
N GLN A 369 2.10 37.27 -0.82
CA GLN A 369 0.78 36.65 -0.65
C GLN A 369 0.18 36.99 0.72
N ARG A 370 -0.70 38.01 0.71
CA ARG A 370 -1.75 38.20 1.71
C ARG A 370 -2.88 37.20 1.45
N GLY A 371 -2.55 35.90 1.52
CA GLY A 371 -3.49 34.80 1.26
C GLY A 371 -4.19 34.31 2.53
N PHE A 372 -4.95 33.23 2.39
CA PHE A 372 -5.71 32.59 3.49
C PHE A 372 -4.84 32.02 4.63
N SER A 373 -3.52 31.95 4.46
CA SER A 373 -2.56 31.49 5.47
C SER A 373 -2.74 32.13 6.85
N ASP A 374 -3.09 33.42 6.91
CA ASP A 374 -3.28 34.16 8.17
C ASP A 374 -4.50 33.66 8.99
N GLN A 375 -5.41 32.90 8.38
CA GLN A 375 -6.60 32.34 9.02
C GLN A 375 -6.37 30.90 9.53
N ILE A 376 -5.52 30.15 8.85
CA ILE A 376 -5.34 28.70 9.03
C ILE A 376 -4.32 28.41 10.14
N ASP A 377 -4.67 27.51 11.05
CA ASP A 377 -3.76 26.92 12.04
C ASP A 377 -2.99 25.72 11.46
N MET A 378 -1.74 25.53 11.90
CA MET A 378 -0.90 24.39 11.51
C MET A 378 -1.59 23.04 11.78
N GLU A 379 -2.32 22.91 12.88
CA GLU A 379 -3.08 21.71 13.24
C GLU A 379 -4.19 21.37 12.22
N SER A 380 -4.73 22.38 11.53
CA SER A 380 -5.78 22.24 10.51
C SER A 380 -5.25 21.79 9.14
N ILE A 381 -3.94 21.87 8.89
CA ILE A 381 -3.36 21.48 7.59
C ILE A 381 -3.53 19.98 7.31
N GLY A 382 -3.33 19.13 8.32
CA GLY A 382 -3.57 17.69 8.20
C GLY A 382 -5.03 17.37 7.82
N PRO A 383 -6.03 17.83 8.60
CA PRO A 383 -7.44 17.72 8.26
C PRO A 383 -7.79 18.26 6.87
N LEU A 384 -7.30 19.44 6.47
CA LEU A 384 -7.56 20.04 5.14
C LEU A 384 -7.10 19.14 3.99
N LEU A 385 -5.93 18.52 4.13
CA LEU A 385 -5.40 17.59 3.13
C LEU A 385 -6.17 16.26 3.14
N GLU A 386 -6.52 15.74 4.32
CA GLU A 386 -7.26 14.47 4.48
C GLU A 386 -8.67 14.55 3.89
N THR A 387 -9.42 15.60 4.19
CA THR A 387 -10.79 15.78 3.66
C THR A 387 -10.75 16.05 2.16
N TRP A 388 -9.85 16.91 1.67
CA TRP A 388 -9.70 17.18 0.23
C TRP A 388 -9.34 15.91 -0.57
N ASP A 389 -8.39 15.11 -0.07
CA ASP A 389 -7.98 13.83 -0.69
C ASP A 389 -9.15 12.84 -0.69
N THR A 390 -9.84 12.68 0.45
CA THR A 390 -11.01 11.80 0.57
C THR A 390 -12.12 12.18 -0.41
N LEU A 391 -12.43 13.47 -0.53
CA LEU A 391 -13.52 13.94 -1.41
C LEU A 391 -13.16 13.79 -2.89
N ASN A 392 -11.91 14.01 -3.29
CA ASN A 392 -11.48 13.87 -4.70
C ASN A 392 -11.16 12.43 -5.12
N VAL A 393 -10.63 11.58 -4.23
CA VAL A 393 -10.40 10.14 -4.51
C VAL A 393 -11.73 9.38 -4.61
N TYR A 394 -12.73 9.76 -3.82
CA TYR A 394 -14.04 9.11 -3.79
C TYR A 394 -15.17 9.96 -4.37
N CYS A 395 -14.84 10.90 -5.26
CA CYS A 395 -15.80 11.80 -5.93
C CYS A 395 -16.94 11.04 -6.63
N GLU A 396 -16.65 9.89 -7.23
CA GLU A 396 -17.63 8.98 -7.85
C GLU A 396 -18.64 8.38 -6.85
N VAL A 397 -18.26 8.23 -5.57
CA VAL A 397 -19.14 7.76 -4.48
C VAL A 397 -20.00 8.91 -3.98
N PHE A 398 -19.41 10.09 -3.79
CA PHE A 398 -20.11 11.29 -3.32
C PHE A 398 -20.97 11.96 -4.39
N LYS A 399 -20.76 11.66 -5.68
CA LYS A 399 -21.33 12.38 -6.82
C LYS A 399 -20.98 13.87 -6.78
N LEU A 400 -19.70 14.12 -6.48
CA LEU A 400 -19.07 15.43 -6.55
C LEU A 400 -18.26 15.53 -7.84
N ASP A 401 -18.34 16.69 -8.48
CA ASP A 401 -17.33 17.10 -9.45
C ASP A 401 -15.98 17.32 -8.74
N SER A 402 -14.85 17.17 -9.45
CA SER A 402 -13.53 17.41 -8.83
C SER A 402 -13.26 18.90 -8.62
N PHE A 403 -12.34 19.22 -7.72
CA PHE A 403 -11.94 20.59 -7.40
C PHE A 403 -10.50 20.69 -6.92
N THR A 404 -9.84 21.82 -7.18
CA THR A 404 -8.45 22.02 -6.77
C THR A 404 -8.35 22.20 -5.24
N PHE A 405 -7.16 21.96 -4.69
CA PHE A 405 -6.92 22.20 -3.26
C PHE A 405 -7.06 23.69 -2.90
N ASP A 406 -6.66 24.58 -3.81
CA ASP A 406 -6.73 26.02 -3.60
C ASP A 406 -8.17 26.55 -3.60
N ASP A 407 -9.04 26.06 -4.50
CA ASP A 407 -10.45 26.46 -4.53
C ASP A 407 -11.22 25.89 -3.32
N TYR A 408 -10.80 24.72 -2.82
CA TYR A 408 -11.33 24.14 -1.58
C TYR A 408 -10.97 24.95 -0.33
N VAL A 409 -9.69 25.32 -0.18
CA VAL A 409 -9.23 26.16 0.93
C VAL A 409 -9.89 27.54 0.88
N GLU A 410 -9.98 28.14 -0.31
CA GLU A 410 -10.69 29.40 -0.51
C GLU A 410 -12.17 29.29 -0.10
N THR A 411 -12.87 28.25 -0.57
CA THR A 411 -14.28 27.99 -0.21
C THR A 411 -14.47 27.97 1.31
N LEU A 412 -13.63 27.24 2.04
CA LEU A 412 -13.75 27.15 3.50
C LEU A 412 -13.42 28.45 4.24
N CYS A 413 -12.57 29.31 3.67
CA CYS A 413 -12.22 30.61 4.28
C CYS A 413 -13.21 31.72 3.94
N VAL A 414 -13.84 31.67 2.76
CA VAL A 414 -14.64 32.77 2.19
C VAL A 414 -16.15 32.58 2.37
N ALA A 415 -16.64 31.34 2.32
CA ALA A 415 -18.08 31.09 2.34
C ALA A 415 -18.74 31.70 3.58
N SER A 416 -19.84 32.41 3.36
CA SER A 416 -20.56 33.17 4.39
C SER A 416 -22.00 33.39 3.94
N GLU A 417 -22.83 34.00 4.79
CA GLU A 417 -24.23 34.30 4.41
C GLU A 417 -24.32 35.36 3.28
N GLU A 418 -23.34 36.27 3.18
CA GLU A 418 -23.25 37.25 2.08
C GLU A 418 -22.62 36.65 0.81
N VAL A 419 -21.80 35.59 0.96
CA VAL A 419 -21.09 34.91 -0.13
C VAL A 419 -21.39 33.40 -0.05
N PRO A 420 -22.58 32.96 -0.51
CA PRO A 420 -22.90 31.54 -0.61
C PRO A 420 -22.05 30.90 -1.72
N ILE A 421 -21.42 29.75 -1.42
CA ILE A 421 -20.54 29.03 -2.35
C ILE A 421 -21.07 27.60 -2.51
N GLN A 422 -21.44 27.24 -3.75
CA GLN A 422 -22.01 25.93 -4.08
C GLN A 422 -21.13 24.76 -3.61
N LEU A 423 -19.80 24.88 -3.73
CA LEU A 423 -18.87 23.84 -3.30
C LEU A 423 -18.98 23.50 -1.79
N LEU A 424 -19.29 24.49 -0.94
CA LEU A 424 -19.47 24.25 0.50
C LEU A 424 -20.69 23.37 0.76
N ASP A 425 -21.84 23.76 0.21
CA ASP A 425 -23.11 23.05 0.42
C ASP A 425 -23.06 21.64 -0.18
N GLU A 426 -22.51 21.51 -1.39
CA GLU A 426 -22.42 20.23 -2.10
C GLU A 426 -21.52 19.23 -1.37
N ILE A 427 -20.38 19.66 -0.82
CA ILE A 427 -19.51 18.81 0.00
C ILE A 427 -20.27 18.30 1.24
N HIS A 428 -20.93 19.18 2.00
CA HIS A 428 -21.62 18.74 3.22
C HIS A 428 -22.83 17.85 2.90
N CYS A 429 -23.66 18.23 1.93
CA CYS A 429 -24.85 17.48 1.56
C CYS A 429 -24.50 16.11 0.94
N SER A 430 -23.46 16.02 0.11
CA SER A 430 -23.02 14.73 -0.46
C SER A 430 -22.47 13.78 0.60
N VAL A 431 -21.64 14.26 1.52
CA VAL A 431 -21.08 13.44 2.62
C VAL A 431 -22.20 12.97 3.56
N LEU A 432 -23.12 13.85 3.96
CA LEU A 432 -24.26 13.49 4.82
C LEU A 432 -25.16 12.42 4.16
N LYS A 433 -25.41 12.50 2.85
CA LYS A 433 -26.21 11.50 2.12
C LYS A 433 -25.65 10.07 2.18
N ILE A 434 -24.35 9.90 2.38
CA ILE A 434 -23.70 8.58 2.49
C ILE A 434 -23.93 7.95 3.87
N LEU A 435 -24.25 8.75 4.90
CA LEU A 435 -24.46 8.29 6.27
C LEU A 435 -25.83 7.60 6.47
N VAL A 436 -26.86 8.01 5.72
CA VAL A 436 -28.23 7.47 5.80
C VAL A 436 -28.84 7.42 4.40
N ASP A 437 -29.42 6.28 4.02
CA ASP A 437 -30.13 6.13 2.74
C ASP A 437 -31.30 7.13 2.60
N SER A 438 -31.73 7.40 1.37
CA SER A 438 -32.95 8.18 1.15
C SER A 438 -34.19 7.40 1.60
N GLU A 439 -35.31 8.08 1.85
CA GLU A 439 -36.60 7.43 2.11
C GLU A 439 -36.98 6.44 0.99
N VAL A 440 -36.69 6.79 -0.28
CA VAL A 440 -36.96 5.94 -1.46
C VAL A 440 -36.10 4.68 -1.47
N ASP A 441 -34.87 4.76 -0.93
CA ASP A 441 -33.92 3.65 -0.84
C ASP A 441 -34.06 2.82 0.46
N GLY A 442 -35.08 3.12 1.28
CA GLY A 442 -35.41 2.40 2.51
C GLY A 442 -34.86 3.02 3.81
N GLY A 443 -34.30 4.23 3.75
CA GLY A 443 -34.00 5.06 4.92
C GLY A 443 -33.00 4.51 5.94
N LYS A 444 -32.22 3.48 5.60
CA LYS A 444 -31.36 2.80 6.57
C LYS A 444 -30.11 3.62 6.90
N VAL A 445 -29.83 3.76 8.21
CA VAL A 445 -28.58 4.33 8.73
C VAL A 445 -27.41 3.40 8.36
N ARG A 446 -26.32 3.97 7.84
CA ARG A 446 -25.16 3.26 7.29
C ARG A 446 -23.92 3.26 8.17
N ILE A 447 -23.96 4.04 9.25
CA ILE A 447 -22.89 4.22 10.23
C ILE A 447 -23.31 3.66 11.60
N ASN A 448 -22.32 3.43 12.47
CA ASN A 448 -22.57 3.10 13.86
C ASN A 448 -22.70 4.43 14.63
N LEU A 449 -23.82 4.62 15.34
CA LEU A 449 -24.04 5.77 16.22
C LEU A 449 -24.05 5.27 17.67
N PRO A 450 -23.67 6.10 18.66
CA PRO A 450 -23.91 5.81 20.06
C PRO A 450 -25.40 5.53 20.31
N GLU A 451 -25.66 4.51 21.14
CA GLU A 451 -26.99 4.26 21.68
C GLU A 451 -27.37 5.47 22.55
N VAL A 452 -28.59 5.95 22.35
CA VAL A 452 -29.19 7.00 23.18
C VAL A 452 -30.16 6.25 24.07
N ASP A 453 -29.95 6.32 25.39
CA ASP A 453 -31.01 5.96 26.32
C ASP A 453 -32.19 6.89 26.00
N GLU A 454 -33.27 6.33 25.47
CA GLU A 454 -34.53 7.06 25.36
C GLU A 454 -35.01 7.25 26.80
N GLU A 455 -35.00 8.51 27.28
CA GLU A 455 -35.70 8.88 28.51
C GLU A 455 -37.19 8.64 28.24
N ASP A 456 -37.65 7.43 28.56
CA ASP A 456 -39.05 7.07 28.53
C ASP A 456 -39.80 8.10 29.38
N SER A 457 -40.68 8.83 28.70
CA SER A 457 -41.64 9.73 29.30
C SER A 457 -42.57 8.91 30.18
N ASP A 458 -42.24 8.79 31.47
CA ASP A 458 -43.09 8.17 32.49
C ASP A 458 -44.44 8.91 32.54
N GLU A 459 -45.41 8.39 31.75
CA GLU A 459 -46.82 8.68 31.94
C GLU A 459 -47.22 8.20 33.35
N GLU A 460 -48.01 9.02 34.04
CA GLU A 460 -48.52 8.69 35.37
C GLU A 460 -49.28 7.36 35.34
N ASP A 461 -48.73 6.30 35.96
CA ASP A 461 -49.57 5.20 36.43
C ASP A 461 -49.23 4.81 37.87
N SER A 462 -50.28 4.83 38.68
CA SER A 462 -50.19 4.78 40.14
C SER A 462 -50.77 3.47 40.65
N GLU A 463 -49.92 2.46 40.88
CA GLU A 463 -50.31 1.29 41.68
C GLU A 463 -49.33 1.07 42.85
N ASP A 464 -49.92 1.06 44.04
CA ASP A 464 -49.31 0.79 45.34
C ASP A 464 -49.19 -0.71 45.53
N ASP A 465 -47.97 -1.26 45.64
CA ASP A 465 -47.80 -2.49 46.40
C ASP A 465 -46.45 -2.59 47.14
N SER A 466 -46.51 -3.23 48.30
CA SER A 466 -45.60 -2.99 49.42
C SER A 466 -44.44 -3.98 49.52
N ALA A 467 -43.20 -3.46 49.57
CA ALA A 467 -42.02 -4.21 50.04
C ALA A 467 -40.95 -3.28 50.63
N SER A 468 -40.95 -3.12 51.96
CA SER A 468 -39.94 -2.32 52.67
C SER A 468 -38.57 -3.02 52.72
N PRO A 469 -37.47 -2.40 52.25
CA PRO A 469 -36.13 -2.93 52.47
C PRO A 469 -35.67 -2.72 53.92
N THR A 470 -34.94 -3.72 54.43
CA THR A 470 -34.43 -3.80 55.80
C THR A 470 -33.43 -2.68 56.12
N PRO A 471 -33.55 -1.96 57.25
CA PRO A 471 -32.56 -0.95 57.63
C PRO A 471 -31.30 -1.58 58.23
N GLU A 472 -30.13 -1.29 57.62
CA GLU A 472 -28.83 -1.53 58.26
C GLU A 472 -28.53 -0.48 59.34
N PRO A 473 -27.62 -0.78 60.30
CA PRO A 473 -27.74 -0.23 61.65
C PRO A 473 -27.17 1.17 61.84
N GLU A 474 -27.97 2.05 62.45
CA GLU A 474 -27.54 3.39 62.86
C GLU A 474 -26.36 3.38 63.86
N VAL A 475 -25.33 4.17 63.55
CA VAL A 475 -24.23 4.45 64.49
C VAL A 475 -24.73 5.35 65.62
N LYS A 476 -24.77 4.81 66.84
CA LYS A 476 -25.26 5.52 68.05
C LYS A 476 -24.56 6.86 68.28
N PRO A 477 -25.28 8.00 68.32
CA PRO A 477 -24.67 9.29 68.59
C PRO A 477 -24.25 9.43 70.06
N GLY A 478 -22.98 9.74 70.27
CA GLY A 478 -22.41 10.03 71.58
C GLY A 478 -22.86 11.38 72.14
N ARG A 479 -23.85 11.34 73.05
CA ARG A 479 -24.35 12.43 73.92
C ARG A 479 -25.32 13.46 73.29
N ARG A 480 -26.50 13.54 73.93
CA ARG A 480 -27.53 14.61 73.93
C ARG A 480 -27.22 15.85 73.06
N ALA A 481 -27.61 15.78 71.79
CA ALA A 481 -27.84 16.95 70.94
C ALA A 481 -29.27 17.50 71.20
N THR A 482 -29.46 18.82 71.16
CA THR A 482 -30.78 19.45 71.41
C THR A 482 -31.64 19.45 70.15
N ARG A 483 -32.98 19.53 70.28
CA ARG A 483 -33.91 19.53 69.13
C ARG A 483 -33.58 20.58 68.06
N SER A 484 -32.96 21.70 68.43
CA SER A 484 -32.53 22.75 67.48
C SER A 484 -31.30 22.38 66.64
N SER A 485 -30.42 21.49 67.11
CA SER A 485 -29.24 21.09 66.33
C SER A 485 -29.57 20.02 65.28
N LEU A 486 -30.56 19.16 65.54
CA LEU A 486 -31.05 18.21 64.54
C LEU A 486 -31.77 18.94 63.40
N ALA A 487 -32.70 19.85 63.72
CA ALA A 487 -33.37 20.66 62.70
C ALA A 487 -32.40 21.53 61.88
N LYS A 488 -31.29 22.00 62.47
CA LYS A 488 -30.25 22.70 61.73
C LYS A 488 -29.49 21.76 60.78
N ALA A 489 -29.08 20.58 61.26
CA ALA A 489 -28.37 19.60 60.43
C ALA A 489 -29.23 19.06 59.28
N GLU A 490 -30.54 18.90 59.49
CA GLU A 490 -31.51 18.51 58.47
C GLU A 490 -31.70 19.61 57.43
N ALA A 491 -31.87 20.87 57.84
CA ALA A 491 -31.91 22.01 56.93
C ALA A 491 -30.59 22.24 56.17
N GLU A 492 -29.45 21.96 56.81
CA GLU A 492 -28.11 22.04 56.21
C GLU A 492 -27.86 20.88 55.22
N ARG A 493 -28.44 19.69 55.46
CA ARG A 493 -28.46 18.59 54.48
C ARG A 493 -29.36 18.91 53.29
N ILE A 494 -30.57 19.39 53.52
CA ILE A 494 -31.50 19.80 52.45
C ILE A 494 -30.92 20.97 51.64
N ALA A 495 -30.23 21.92 52.28
CA ALA A 495 -29.53 22.99 51.57
C ALA A 495 -28.30 22.49 50.80
N ALA A 496 -27.58 21.47 51.31
CA ALA A 496 -26.47 20.84 50.59
C ALA A 496 -26.96 19.96 49.42
N GLU A 497 -28.13 19.33 49.55
CA GLU A 497 -28.83 18.54 48.54
C GLU A 497 -29.40 19.45 47.45
N ALA A 498 -30.03 20.57 47.83
CA ALA A 498 -30.45 21.62 46.90
C ALA A 498 -29.26 22.32 46.23
N ALA A 499 -28.13 22.54 46.93
CA ALA A 499 -26.91 23.11 46.34
C ALA A 499 -26.07 22.08 45.56
N ALA A 500 -26.35 20.78 45.70
CA ALA A 500 -25.81 19.73 44.85
C ALA A 500 -26.66 19.64 43.56
N ALA A 501 -27.99 19.63 43.69
CA ALA A 501 -28.91 19.73 42.56
C ALA A 501 -28.71 21.04 41.76
N GLU A 502 -28.56 22.20 42.43
CA GLU A 502 -28.22 23.46 41.75
C GLU A 502 -26.89 23.36 41.00
N LYS A 503 -25.91 22.58 41.50
CA LYS A 503 -24.65 22.33 40.79
C LYS A 503 -24.76 21.34 39.65
N GLU A 504 -25.57 20.30 39.80
CA GLU A 504 -25.91 19.37 38.71
C GLU A 504 -26.70 20.10 37.59
N THR A 505 -27.48 21.14 37.94
CA THR A 505 -28.09 22.05 36.95
C THR A 505 -27.19 23.20 36.48
N GLU A 506 -26.20 23.66 37.26
CA GLU A 506 -25.16 24.58 36.76
C GLU A 506 -24.11 23.86 35.88
N GLU A 507 -24.07 22.53 35.94
CA GLU A 507 -23.40 21.65 34.95
C GLU A 507 -24.28 21.37 33.71
N GLU A 508 -25.41 22.09 33.52
CA GLU A 508 -26.14 22.15 32.26
C GLU A 508 -25.18 22.40 31.08
N THR A 509 -25.31 21.58 30.04
CA THR A 509 -24.36 21.49 28.92
C THR A 509 -23.99 22.86 28.34
N LYS A 510 -22.72 23.06 27.94
CA LYS A 510 -22.18 24.34 27.43
C LYS A 510 -22.93 24.89 26.20
N HIS A 511 -23.76 24.07 25.57
CA HIS A 511 -24.47 24.30 24.33
C HIS A 511 -25.95 23.90 24.44
N ARG A 512 -26.84 24.57 23.70
CA ARG A 512 -28.28 24.26 23.66
C ARG A 512 -28.66 23.22 22.58
N ALA A 513 -27.77 22.28 22.31
CA ALA A 513 -27.96 21.28 21.26
C ALA A 513 -29.21 20.40 21.51
N GLU A 514 -29.47 19.99 22.76
CA GLU A 514 -30.66 19.22 23.10
C GLU A 514 -31.95 20.04 22.92
N GLN A 515 -31.93 21.33 23.28
CA GLN A 515 -33.05 22.25 23.04
C GLN A 515 -33.35 22.43 21.55
N LEU A 516 -32.33 22.46 20.68
CA LEU A 516 -32.48 22.51 19.22
C LEU A 516 -33.15 21.25 18.65
N LEU A 517 -32.97 20.11 19.34
CA LEU A 517 -33.30 18.77 18.85
C LEU A 517 -34.54 18.15 19.49
N LYS A 518 -35.08 18.75 20.56
CA LYS A 518 -36.20 18.23 21.38
C LYS A 518 -37.39 17.70 20.57
N ASP A 519 -37.75 18.37 19.47
CA ASP A 519 -38.83 17.98 18.55
C ASP A 519 -38.31 17.75 17.11
N TYR A 520 -37.08 17.25 16.94
CA TYR A 520 -36.41 17.14 15.63
C TYR A 520 -35.53 15.90 15.49
N ASP A 521 -36.05 14.86 14.80
CA ASP A 521 -35.24 13.72 14.37
C ASP A 521 -34.37 14.11 13.16
N TRP A 522 -33.09 14.37 13.42
CA TRP A 522 -32.10 14.67 12.38
C TRP A 522 -31.93 13.53 11.37
N ILE A 523 -32.17 12.28 11.77
CA ILE A 523 -32.10 11.09 10.89
C ILE A 523 -33.29 11.11 9.93
N GLU A 524 -34.51 11.42 10.40
CA GLU A 524 -35.69 11.53 9.54
C GLU A 524 -35.54 12.66 8.50
N HIS A 525 -35.09 13.84 8.93
CA HIS A 525 -34.82 14.95 8.02
C HIS A 525 -33.69 14.63 7.02
N LEU A 526 -32.65 13.91 7.45
CA LEU A 526 -31.63 13.40 6.54
C LEU A 526 -32.16 12.35 5.56
N ARG A 527 -33.11 11.47 5.94
CA ARG A 527 -33.78 10.53 4.99
C ARG A 527 -34.57 11.27 3.91
N LYS A 528 -35.28 12.35 4.30
CA LYS A 528 -36.09 13.20 3.42
C LYS A 528 -35.25 14.10 2.49
N ARG A 529 -33.97 14.31 2.82
CA ARG A 529 -33.02 15.21 2.13
C ARG A 529 -33.39 16.70 2.33
N ASP A 530 -33.83 17.04 3.54
CA ASP A 530 -34.24 18.39 3.93
C ASP A 530 -33.01 19.30 4.20
N PHE A 531 -32.25 19.63 3.16
CA PHE A 531 -30.99 20.39 3.29
C PHE A 531 -31.15 21.91 3.16
N VAL A 532 -32.20 22.37 2.47
CA VAL A 532 -32.41 23.78 2.12
C VAL A 532 -32.61 24.67 3.37
N ASN A 533 -32.16 25.93 3.31
CA ASN A 533 -32.39 26.97 4.33
C ASN A 533 -31.88 26.62 5.75
N GLY A 534 -30.64 26.16 5.90
CA GLY A 534 -30.10 25.80 7.22
C GLY A 534 -30.35 24.34 7.63
N GLY A 535 -30.94 23.54 6.73
CA GLY A 535 -31.35 22.17 7.02
C GLY A 535 -30.17 21.21 7.20
N TRP A 536 -29.15 21.30 6.33
CA TRP A 536 -27.97 20.44 6.44
C TRP A 536 -27.13 20.79 7.67
N GLU A 537 -27.06 22.06 8.05
CA GLU A 537 -26.36 22.55 9.23
C GLU A 537 -27.04 22.08 10.52
N ARG A 538 -28.39 22.07 10.55
CA ARG A 538 -29.16 21.51 11.68
C ARG A 538 -29.05 19.99 11.77
N ILE A 539 -29.06 19.28 10.63
CA ILE A 539 -28.79 17.84 10.56
C ILE A 539 -27.38 17.54 11.12
N MET A 540 -26.38 18.33 10.73
CA MET A 540 -25.01 18.19 11.22
C MET A 540 -24.91 18.46 12.74
N ALA A 541 -25.61 19.47 13.27
CA ALA A 541 -25.68 19.70 14.71
C ALA A 541 -26.33 18.52 15.45
N GLY A 542 -27.38 17.91 14.89
CA GLY A 542 -27.99 16.67 15.39
C GLY A 542 -27.03 15.49 15.46
N LEU A 543 -26.30 15.26 14.37
CA LEU A 543 -25.26 14.23 14.30
C LEU A 543 -24.13 14.49 15.31
N LEU A 544 -23.62 15.72 15.41
CA LEU A 544 -22.57 16.07 16.38
C LEU A 544 -23.04 15.84 17.83
N ASN A 545 -24.29 16.16 18.16
CA ASN A 545 -24.88 15.91 19.49
C ASN A 545 -25.08 14.42 19.80
N GLN A 546 -25.26 13.57 18.79
CA GLN A 546 -25.29 12.12 19.00
C GLN A 546 -23.89 11.53 19.12
N LEU A 547 -22.89 12.10 18.43
CA LEU A 547 -21.49 11.66 18.51
C LEU A 547 -20.80 12.12 19.81
N SER A 548 -21.19 13.25 20.41
CA SER A 548 -20.63 13.71 21.68
C SER A 548 -20.84 12.72 22.83
N LYS A 549 -21.88 11.88 22.75
CA LYS A 549 -22.16 10.79 23.71
C LYS A 549 -21.11 9.67 23.71
N ASN A 550 -20.18 9.66 22.75
CA ASN A 550 -19.02 8.76 22.72
C ASN A 550 -17.82 9.44 23.38
N GLU A 551 -17.26 8.85 24.45
CA GLU A 551 -16.07 9.34 25.17
C GLU A 551 -14.91 9.77 24.25
N ARG A 552 -14.74 9.12 23.09
CA ARG A 552 -13.63 9.42 22.15
C ARG A 552 -13.85 10.65 21.27
N GLN A 553 -15.10 11.10 21.13
CA GLN A 553 -15.49 12.20 20.25
C GLN A 553 -16.12 13.37 21.02
N HIS A 554 -16.52 13.13 22.27
CA HIS A 554 -17.07 14.10 23.22
C HIS A 554 -16.45 15.50 23.09
N ASP A 555 -15.16 15.66 23.41
CA ASP A 555 -14.52 16.97 23.52
C ASP A 555 -14.53 17.77 22.21
N VAL A 556 -14.33 17.11 21.08
CA VAL A 556 -14.32 17.76 19.75
C VAL A 556 -15.74 18.11 19.30
N CYS A 557 -16.71 17.25 19.60
CA CYS A 557 -18.11 17.51 19.30
C CYS A 557 -18.68 18.63 20.19
N ASP A 558 -18.39 18.63 21.50
CA ASP A 558 -18.78 19.70 22.45
C ASP A 558 -18.15 21.05 22.07
N GLU A 559 -16.88 21.09 21.66
CA GLU A 559 -16.22 22.31 21.13
C GLU A 559 -17.01 22.90 19.93
N LEU A 560 -17.38 22.05 18.96
CA LEU A 560 -18.12 22.47 17.77
C LEU A 560 -19.57 22.87 18.09
N LEU A 561 -20.25 22.11 18.95
CA LEU A 561 -21.62 22.39 19.38
C LEU A 561 -21.72 23.68 20.19
N HIS A 562 -20.74 24.00 21.03
CA HIS A 562 -20.65 25.28 21.73
C HIS A 562 -20.55 26.47 20.76
N LEU A 563 -19.88 26.31 19.62
CA LEU A 563 -19.78 27.37 18.61
C LEU A 563 -21.07 27.49 17.77
N LEU A 564 -21.68 26.36 17.40
CA LEU A 564 -22.89 26.28 16.57
C LEU A 564 -24.19 26.62 17.34
N VAL A 565 -24.33 26.17 18.58
CA VAL A 565 -25.55 26.27 19.41
C VAL A 565 -25.21 26.81 20.82
N PRO A 566 -24.62 28.02 20.94
CA PRO A 566 -24.14 28.54 22.22
C PRO A 566 -25.27 28.76 23.25
N ALA A 567 -24.99 28.50 24.53
CA ALA A 567 -25.96 28.60 25.62
C ALA A 567 -26.55 30.01 25.90
N GLY A 568 -26.09 31.06 25.20
CA GLY A 568 -26.60 32.42 25.31
C GLY A 568 -27.59 32.85 24.22
N ILE A 569 -27.89 32.00 23.24
CA ILE A 569 -28.72 32.35 22.06
C ILE A 569 -29.87 31.35 21.91
N ASP A 570 -30.98 31.77 21.30
CA ASP A 570 -32.10 30.88 20.99
C ASP A 570 -31.69 29.79 19.99
N ALA A 571 -31.99 28.54 20.33
CA ALA A 571 -31.57 27.36 19.59
C ALA A 571 -32.47 27.10 18.36
N THR A 572 -32.27 27.85 17.27
CA THR A 572 -33.08 27.74 16.05
C THR A 572 -32.26 27.34 14.82
N GLN A 573 -32.93 26.80 13.79
CA GLN A 573 -32.31 26.45 12.50
C GLN A 573 -31.60 27.64 11.82
N GLU A 574 -32.23 28.81 11.85
CA GLU A 574 -31.66 30.05 11.29
C GLU A 574 -30.42 30.49 12.09
N THR A 575 -30.45 30.34 13.41
CA THR A 575 -29.28 30.56 14.27
C THR A 575 -28.14 29.62 13.88
N VAL A 576 -28.37 28.29 13.77
CA VAL A 576 -27.31 27.33 13.41
C VAL A 576 -26.70 27.64 12.04
N LYS A 577 -27.52 27.98 11.05
CA LYS A 577 -27.06 28.46 9.72
C LYS A 577 -26.13 29.68 9.84
N GLN A 578 -26.58 30.73 10.55
CA GLN A 578 -25.78 31.94 10.77
C GLN A 578 -24.49 31.66 11.54
N ARG A 579 -24.53 30.77 12.53
CA ARG A 579 -23.35 30.38 13.33
C ARG A 579 -22.36 29.56 12.52
N TYR A 580 -22.81 28.63 11.66
CA TYR A 580 -21.94 27.92 10.72
C TYR A 580 -21.27 28.88 9.72
N ALA A 581 -22.05 29.82 9.18
CA ALA A 581 -21.55 30.87 8.29
C ALA A 581 -20.51 31.80 8.96
N GLN A 582 -20.44 31.84 10.30
CA GLN A 582 -19.47 32.58 11.10
C GLN A 582 -18.26 31.74 11.58
N LEU A 583 -18.27 30.41 11.43
CA LEU A 583 -17.12 29.58 11.78
C LEU A 583 -15.93 29.89 10.88
N ASP A 584 -14.72 29.83 11.45
CA ASP A 584 -13.50 29.91 10.66
C ASP A 584 -13.15 28.55 10.01
N VAL A 585 -12.21 28.59 9.07
CA VAL A 585 -11.71 27.43 8.31
C VAL A 585 -11.29 26.24 9.21
N ASN A 586 -10.75 26.52 10.40
CA ASN A 586 -10.22 25.51 11.33
C ASN A 586 -11.37 24.71 11.98
N GLN A 587 -12.47 25.37 12.35
CA GLN A 587 -13.63 24.66 12.89
C GLN A 587 -14.45 23.97 11.80
N ARG A 588 -14.57 24.59 10.61
CA ARG A 588 -15.23 23.99 9.44
C ARG A 588 -14.54 22.69 9.02
N VAL A 589 -13.21 22.67 8.94
CA VAL A 589 -12.48 21.45 8.57
C VAL A 589 -12.53 20.38 9.66
N LYS A 590 -12.50 20.74 10.96
CA LYS A 590 -12.75 19.78 12.05
C LYS A 590 -14.10 19.07 11.89
N ALA A 591 -15.17 19.83 11.66
CA ALA A 591 -16.51 19.28 11.45
C ALA A 591 -16.56 18.35 10.22
N LEU A 592 -16.02 18.81 9.09
CA LEU A 592 -15.99 18.02 7.85
C LEU A 592 -15.11 16.76 7.97
N GLN A 593 -14.01 16.80 8.72
CA GLN A 593 -13.16 15.62 8.98
C GLN A 593 -13.94 14.53 9.72
N ILE A 594 -14.73 14.89 10.75
CA ILE A 594 -15.62 13.96 11.45
C ILE A 594 -16.61 13.30 10.48
N LEU A 595 -17.25 14.10 9.61
CA LEU A 595 -18.19 13.60 8.61
C LEU A 595 -17.49 12.64 7.62
N CYS A 596 -16.34 13.03 7.06
CA CYS A 596 -15.57 12.20 6.14
C CYS A 596 -15.13 10.87 6.78
N MET A 597 -14.63 10.89 8.02
CA MET A 597 -14.22 9.68 8.75
C MET A 597 -15.37 8.66 8.87
N LEU A 598 -16.58 9.12 9.21
CA LEU A 598 -17.77 8.25 9.30
C LEU A 598 -18.11 7.56 7.98
N THR A 599 -17.90 8.22 6.83
CA THR A 599 -18.18 7.60 5.52
C THR A 599 -17.29 6.41 5.20
N THR A 600 -16.06 6.36 5.76
CA THR A 600 -15.12 5.24 5.55
C THR A 600 -15.64 3.91 6.11
N GLU A 601 -16.51 3.97 7.14
CA GLU A 601 -17.15 2.79 7.72
C GLU A 601 -18.38 2.30 6.94
N THR A 602 -18.81 3.01 5.89
CA THR A 602 -20.03 2.66 5.16
C THR A 602 -19.81 1.53 4.14
N LYS A 603 -20.92 0.91 3.69
CA LYS A 603 -20.87 -0.10 2.63
C LYS A 603 -20.59 0.51 1.24
N ALA A 604 -21.00 1.76 1.01
CA ALA A 604 -20.73 2.45 -0.25
C ALA A 604 -19.22 2.59 -0.48
N MET A 605 -18.51 3.15 0.51
CA MET A 605 -17.06 3.36 0.43
C MET A 605 -16.28 2.03 0.28
N ARG A 606 -16.59 1.03 1.12
CA ARG A 606 -15.94 -0.29 1.01
C ARG A 606 -16.25 -1.01 -0.30
N GLY A 607 -17.48 -0.92 -0.79
CA GLY A 607 -17.87 -1.51 -2.08
C GLY A 607 -17.07 -0.90 -3.23
N TYR A 608 -16.93 0.43 -3.25
CA TYR A 608 -16.11 1.13 -4.23
C TYR A 608 -14.64 0.68 -4.18
N MET A 609 -14.05 0.55 -2.98
CA MET A 609 -12.67 0.04 -2.82
C MET A 609 -12.51 -1.41 -3.29
N GLU A 610 -13.55 -2.24 -3.13
CA GLU A 610 -13.59 -3.62 -3.65
C GLU A 610 -13.68 -3.63 -5.18
N ASP A 611 -14.58 -2.83 -5.78
CA ASP A 611 -14.73 -2.67 -7.23
C ASP A 611 -13.43 -2.16 -7.89
N CYS A 612 -12.79 -1.13 -7.31
CA CYS A 612 -11.46 -0.66 -7.74
C CYS A 612 -10.38 -1.75 -7.64
N SER A 613 -10.44 -2.60 -6.60
CA SER A 613 -9.52 -3.74 -6.47
C SER A 613 -9.74 -4.82 -7.54
N GLU A 614 -10.98 -4.99 -8.00
CA GLU A 614 -11.32 -5.87 -9.13
C GLU A 614 -10.87 -5.27 -10.47
N THR A 615 -11.09 -3.97 -10.72
CA THR A 615 -10.61 -3.30 -11.96
C THR A 615 -9.08 -3.26 -12.01
N MET A 616 -8.38 -3.02 -10.91
CA MET A 616 -6.92 -3.22 -10.83
C MET A 616 -6.52 -4.63 -11.27
N THR A 617 -7.33 -5.64 -10.98
CA THR A 617 -7.06 -7.03 -11.33
C THR A 617 -7.35 -7.34 -12.82
N THR A 618 -8.27 -6.63 -13.47
CA THR A 618 -8.44 -6.69 -14.93
C THR A 618 -7.32 -5.94 -15.65
N TYR A 619 -7.00 -4.70 -15.24
CA TYR A 619 -5.90 -3.92 -15.78
C TYR A 619 -4.55 -4.63 -15.66
N ARG A 620 -4.26 -5.30 -14.53
CA ARG A 620 -3.05 -6.15 -14.37
C ARG A 620 -2.97 -7.27 -15.42
N LYS A 621 -4.09 -7.88 -15.81
CA LYS A 621 -4.15 -8.92 -16.86
C LYS A 621 -3.92 -8.29 -18.24
N GLU A 622 -4.59 -7.18 -18.55
CA GLU A 622 -4.42 -6.48 -19.83
C GLU A 622 -2.97 -6.01 -20.03
N ARG A 623 -2.35 -5.44 -18.98
CA ARG A 623 -0.94 -5.04 -19.01
C ARG A 623 0.00 -6.21 -19.29
N ILE A 624 -0.24 -7.39 -18.70
CA ILE A 624 0.59 -8.59 -18.96
C ILE A 624 0.45 -9.02 -20.43
N GLU A 625 -0.75 -8.97 -21.01
CA GLU A 625 -0.97 -9.32 -22.40
C GLU A 625 -0.31 -8.32 -23.37
N TRP A 626 -0.43 -7.00 -23.13
CA TRP A 626 0.32 -6.00 -23.90
C TRP A 626 1.84 -6.13 -23.72
N GLN A 627 2.34 -6.41 -22.52
CA GLN A 627 3.77 -6.70 -22.30
C GLN A 627 4.24 -7.96 -23.03
N ARG A 628 3.37 -8.96 -23.21
CA ARG A 628 3.64 -10.16 -24.01
C ARG A 628 3.68 -9.83 -25.50
N GLN A 629 2.73 -9.04 -25.99
CA GLN A 629 2.70 -8.58 -27.38
C GLN A 629 3.92 -7.71 -27.71
N ARG A 630 4.31 -6.79 -26.82
CA ARG A 630 5.56 -6.02 -26.94
C ARG A 630 6.79 -6.92 -27.03
N LYS A 631 6.92 -7.90 -26.15
CA LYS A 631 8.04 -8.87 -26.18
C LYS A 631 8.10 -9.67 -27.47
N GLN A 632 6.95 -10.12 -27.99
CA GLN A 632 6.89 -10.79 -29.29
C GLN A 632 7.29 -9.84 -30.43
N ALA A 633 6.77 -8.61 -30.45
CA ALA A 633 7.11 -7.64 -31.48
C ALA A 633 8.60 -7.23 -31.47
N VAL A 634 9.23 -7.14 -30.30
CA VAL A 634 10.68 -6.92 -30.14
C VAL A 634 11.51 -8.09 -30.67
N GLU A 635 11.12 -9.33 -30.41
CA GLU A 635 11.83 -10.50 -30.94
C GLU A 635 11.62 -10.66 -32.46
N ASP A 636 10.43 -10.36 -32.97
CA ASP A 636 10.18 -10.28 -34.42
C ASP A 636 11.03 -9.17 -35.08
N LEU A 637 11.14 -8.00 -34.44
CA LEU A 637 11.98 -6.88 -34.89
C LEU A 637 13.46 -7.28 -34.93
N ARG A 638 13.93 -8.02 -33.92
CA ARG A 638 15.29 -8.56 -33.85
C ARG A 638 15.58 -9.48 -35.04
N GLN A 639 14.68 -10.40 -35.36
CA GLN A 639 14.82 -11.31 -36.50
C GLN A 639 14.82 -10.55 -37.85
N LEU A 640 14.00 -9.51 -38.00
CA LEU A 640 14.03 -8.65 -39.19
C LEU A 640 15.33 -7.83 -39.29
N ASN A 641 15.88 -7.36 -38.18
CA ASN A 641 17.17 -6.67 -38.16
C ASN A 641 18.36 -7.61 -38.45
N GLU A 642 18.28 -8.88 -38.03
CA GLU A 642 19.24 -9.90 -38.44
C GLU A 642 19.16 -10.19 -39.94
N GLN A 643 17.95 -10.33 -40.51
CA GLN A 643 17.75 -10.43 -41.96
C GLN A 643 18.26 -9.18 -42.70
N LYS A 644 18.15 -7.98 -42.10
CA LYS A 644 18.67 -6.72 -42.67
C LYS A 644 20.19 -6.75 -42.75
N LYS A 645 20.85 -7.27 -41.70
CA LYS A 645 22.30 -7.46 -41.67
C LYS A 645 22.76 -8.48 -42.71
N ILE A 646 22.03 -9.58 -42.90
CA ILE A 646 22.33 -10.60 -43.92
C ILE A 646 22.13 -10.07 -45.35
N LEU A 647 21.18 -9.16 -45.57
CA LEU A 647 20.88 -8.55 -46.88
C LEU A 647 21.69 -7.29 -47.20
N LEU A 648 22.59 -6.86 -46.32
CA LEU A 648 23.61 -5.84 -46.56
C LEU A 648 24.92 -6.54 -46.96
N PRO A 649 25.33 -6.51 -48.25
CA PRO A 649 26.59 -7.14 -48.66
C PRO A 649 27.79 -6.29 -48.20
N ASP A 650 28.84 -6.96 -47.71
CA ASP A 650 30.18 -6.38 -47.66
C ASP A 650 30.63 -5.95 -49.07
N ASN A 651 31.30 -4.80 -49.14
CA ASN A 651 31.91 -4.26 -50.35
C ASN A 651 33.12 -3.43 -49.86
N MET A 652 34.39 -3.85 -49.97
CA MET A 652 35.08 -4.53 -51.08
C MET A 652 36.34 -5.31 -50.61
N PRO A 653 37.02 -6.09 -51.49
CA PRO A 653 38.24 -6.85 -51.13
C PRO A 653 39.47 -5.99 -50.78
N PRO A 654 40.47 -6.56 -50.06
CA PRO A 654 41.65 -5.84 -49.60
C PRO A 654 42.78 -5.74 -50.64
N SER A 655 43.42 -4.57 -50.78
CA SER A 655 44.76 -4.34 -51.39
C SER A 655 45.15 -2.85 -51.34
N PRO A 656 46.45 -2.50 -51.21
CA PRO A 656 47.48 -3.07 -50.35
C PRO A 656 48.08 -2.01 -49.37
N SER A 657 49.05 -2.43 -48.58
CA SER A 657 49.65 -1.71 -47.45
C SER A 657 50.37 -0.37 -47.75
N LYS A 658 50.29 0.54 -46.76
CA LYS A 658 51.42 1.42 -46.37
C LYS A 658 51.49 1.55 -44.84
N GLU A 659 52.64 1.14 -44.30
CA GLU A 659 53.33 1.67 -43.10
C GLU A 659 53.24 3.21 -43.07
N ASN A 660 53.13 3.96 -41.96
CA ASN A 660 53.29 3.71 -40.52
C ASN A 660 52.50 4.82 -39.73
N ASP A 661 52.42 4.96 -38.39
CA ASP A 661 53.14 4.36 -37.25
C ASP A 661 52.31 4.36 -35.93
N GLU A 662 52.92 3.90 -34.83
CA GLU A 662 52.76 4.18 -33.37
C GLU A 662 51.77 5.31 -32.88
N ASP A 663 51.06 5.27 -31.72
CA ASP A 663 51.04 4.36 -30.54
C ASP A 663 49.73 4.53 -29.69
N VAL A 664 49.65 3.86 -28.53
CA VAL A 664 48.75 4.04 -27.35
C VAL A 664 47.38 3.30 -27.32
N LYS A 665 47.49 2.01 -27.03
CA LYS A 665 46.82 1.28 -25.91
C LYS A 665 45.53 1.82 -25.21
N MET A 666 44.55 0.90 -25.16
CA MET A 666 43.72 0.47 -24.00
C MET A 666 42.26 0.93 -23.81
N ALA A 667 41.47 -0.10 -23.44
CA ALA A 667 40.26 -0.14 -22.60
C ALA A 667 38.87 -0.12 -23.26
N GLU A 668 38.22 -1.28 -23.22
CA GLU A 668 36.75 -1.42 -23.28
C GLU A 668 36.13 -1.11 -21.91
N PRO A 669 34.99 -0.39 -21.89
CA PRO A 669 33.85 -0.69 -21.03
C PRO A 669 32.66 -1.09 -21.92
N ASP A 670 32.13 -2.31 -21.82
CA ASP A 670 31.05 -2.73 -20.90
C ASP A 670 29.72 -1.98 -21.11
N ASP A 671 28.68 -2.76 -21.45
CA ASP A 671 27.37 -2.28 -21.89
C ASP A 671 26.51 -1.78 -20.72
N SER A 672 26.62 -0.50 -20.37
CA SER A 672 25.69 0.17 -19.46
C SER A 672 24.88 1.28 -20.14
N ILE A 673 23.62 0.95 -20.43
CA ILE A 673 22.43 1.83 -20.41
C ILE A 673 22.64 3.25 -20.99
N MET A 674 22.12 3.45 -22.21
CA MET A 674 21.96 4.79 -22.80
C MET A 674 20.93 5.63 -22.01
N SER A 675 21.39 6.39 -21.02
CA SER A 675 20.72 7.61 -20.58
C SER A 675 20.90 8.69 -21.65
N ARG A 676 19.80 9.34 -22.02
CA ARG A 676 19.80 10.44 -23.00
C ARG A 676 19.90 11.76 -22.25
N GLU A 677 21.09 12.08 -21.78
CA GLU A 677 21.39 13.43 -21.30
C GLU A 677 21.60 14.34 -22.52
N ALA A 678 20.96 15.50 -22.48
CA ALA A 678 21.09 16.55 -23.47
C ALA A 678 21.41 17.83 -22.71
N ASP A 679 22.69 18.08 -22.48
CA ASP A 679 23.18 19.42 -22.14
C ASP A 679 23.66 20.10 -23.42
N GLY A 680 23.06 21.26 -23.69
CA GLY A 680 23.64 22.24 -24.60
C GLY A 680 24.27 23.35 -23.76
N GLU A 681 25.57 23.55 -23.89
CA GLU A 681 26.18 24.80 -23.45
C GLU A 681 25.71 25.93 -24.37
N GLU A 682 25.14 26.98 -23.78
CA GLU A 682 24.95 28.25 -24.45
C GLU A 682 26.30 28.97 -24.59
N THR A 683 26.52 29.66 -25.71
CA THR A 683 27.43 30.82 -25.71
C THR A 683 27.06 31.81 -26.81
N GLU A 684 26.48 32.92 -26.36
CA GLU A 684 26.64 34.31 -26.83
C GLU A 684 26.85 34.61 -28.33
N ASP A 685 25.97 35.46 -28.87
CA ASP A 685 26.09 36.07 -30.20
C ASP A 685 25.98 37.62 -30.05
N ASP A 686 27.07 38.36 -30.30
CA ASP A 686 27.11 39.84 -30.36
C ASP A 686 27.37 40.30 -31.82
N PRO A 687 26.73 41.37 -32.33
CA PRO A 687 26.37 41.42 -33.74
C PRO A 687 27.31 42.27 -34.62
N SER A 688 27.59 41.82 -35.85
CA SER A 688 27.99 42.76 -36.92
C SER A 688 27.67 42.31 -38.35
N ALA A 689 27.73 43.27 -39.28
CA ALA A 689 27.74 43.11 -40.75
C ALA A 689 26.45 42.71 -41.50
N ARG A 690 25.47 43.63 -41.53
CA ARG A 690 24.47 43.71 -42.63
C ARG A 690 25.15 43.74 -44.02
N LYS A 691 24.81 42.81 -44.92
CA LYS A 691 24.93 43.02 -46.38
C LYS A 691 23.65 42.61 -47.13
N ARG A 692 22.92 43.62 -47.63
CA ARG A 692 21.72 43.49 -48.47
C ARG A 692 22.04 42.77 -49.80
N ARG A 693 21.20 41.81 -50.22
CA ARG A 693 21.15 41.32 -51.61
C ARG A 693 19.90 41.86 -52.33
N ARG A 694 20.05 42.22 -53.61
CA ARG A 694 19.02 42.83 -54.47
C ARG A 694 18.08 41.76 -55.07
N PRO A 695 16.84 42.10 -55.47
CA PRO A 695 15.94 41.17 -56.15
C PRO A 695 16.43 40.83 -57.57
N LEU A 696 16.31 39.54 -57.94
CA LEU A 696 16.64 39.04 -59.28
C LEU A 696 15.52 39.32 -60.28
N THR A 697 15.87 39.50 -61.56
CA THR A 697 14.92 39.92 -62.60
C THR A 697 14.09 38.76 -63.16
N ALA A 698 12.89 39.07 -63.67
CA ALA A 698 11.93 38.07 -64.18
C ALA A 698 12.49 37.14 -65.27
N LYS A 699 13.49 37.58 -66.04
CA LYS A 699 14.15 36.78 -67.07
C LYS A 699 15.02 35.65 -66.49
N GLN A 700 15.58 35.84 -65.29
CA GLN A 700 16.37 34.82 -64.58
C GLN A 700 15.45 33.78 -63.93
N ARG A 701 14.37 34.20 -63.26
CA ARG A 701 13.36 33.27 -62.70
C ARG A 701 12.79 32.32 -63.76
N LYS A 702 12.47 32.82 -64.95
CA LYS A 702 11.96 31.97 -66.06
C LYS A 702 12.99 30.96 -66.57
N GLN A 703 14.29 31.28 -66.51
CA GLN A 703 15.37 30.35 -66.86
C GLN A 703 15.63 29.32 -65.76
N GLU A 704 15.58 29.71 -64.48
CA GLU A 704 15.66 28.75 -63.35
C GLU A 704 14.47 27.80 -63.34
N GLU A 705 13.25 28.30 -63.59
CA GLU A 705 12.03 27.48 -63.65
C GLU A 705 12.05 26.51 -64.85
N GLU A 706 12.52 26.93 -66.02
CA GLU A 706 12.69 26.04 -67.18
C GLU A 706 13.82 25.02 -66.95
N GLN A 707 14.92 25.40 -66.29
CA GLN A 707 15.98 24.47 -65.89
C GLN A 707 15.51 23.50 -64.79
N ALA A 708 14.67 23.94 -63.85
CA ALA A 708 14.06 23.08 -62.84
C ALA A 708 13.12 22.06 -63.51
N ARG A 709 12.23 22.50 -64.41
CA ARG A 709 11.36 21.61 -65.19
C ARG A 709 12.13 20.67 -66.12
N LYS A 710 13.27 21.09 -66.68
CA LYS A 710 14.16 20.21 -67.45
C LYS A 710 14.85 19.18 -66.54
N LYS A 711 15.41 19.59 -65.40
CA LYS A 711 16.00 18.67 -64.39
C LYS A 711 14.96 17.71 -63.81
N GLU A 712 13.71 18.14 -63.64
CA GLU A 712 12.60 17.33 -63.15
C GLU A 712 12.13 16.32 -64.20
N LYS A 713 11.93 16.75 -65.46
CA LYS A 713 11.66 15.83 -66.59
C LYS A 713 12.82 14.87 -66.84
N GLU A 714 14.07 15.30 -66.64
CA GLU A 714 15.25 14.46 -66.75
C GLU A 714 15.35 13.45 -65.60
N LYS A 715 15.02 13.84 -64.36
CA LYS A 715 14.86 12.93 -63.22
C LYS A 715 13.72 11.93 -63.44
N ALA A 716 12.58 12.36 -63.96
CA ALA A 716 11.46 11.48 -64.29
C ALA A 716 11.79 10.51 -65.45
N ALA A 717 12.47 10.98 -66.49
CA ALA A 717 12.93 10.13 -67.60
C ALA A 717 14.04 9.16 -67.17
N LYS A 718 14.91 9.54 -66.23
CA LYS A 718 15.90 8.65 -65.61
C LYS A 718 15.23 7.62 -64.70
N ALA A 719 14.20 8.00 -63.93
CA ALA A 719 13.40 7.06 -63.13
C ALA A 719 12.62 6.05 -64.00
N ALA A 720 12.13 6.47 -65.17
CA ALA A 720 11.40 5.62 -66.12
C ALA A 720 12.30 4.69 -66.97
N LYS A 721 13.62 4.82 -66.90
CA LYS A 721 14.60 4.01 -67.67
C LYS A 721 15.57 3.20 -66.80
N ILE A 722 15.17 2.86 -65.58
CA ILE A 722 15.88 1.90 -64.73
C ILE A 722 15.30 0.49 -65.00
N PRO A 723 16.11 -0.51 -65.40
CA PRO A 723 15.65 -1.90 -65.45
C PRO A 723 15.15 -2.32 -64.06
N LYS A 724 14.12 -3.18 -63.98
CA LYS A 724 13.52 -3.66 -62.72
C LYS A 724 14.63 -3.88 -61.67
N PRO A 725 14.57 -3.25 -60.48
CA PRO A 725 15.63 -3.41 -59.48
C PRO A 725 15.81 -4.89 -59.16
N PRO A 726 17.06 -5.35 -58.90
CA PRO A 726 17.35 -6.74 -58.59
C PRO A 726 16.44 -7.21 -57.44
N ALA A 727 16.04 -8.47 -57.44
CA ALA A 727 15.04 -8.98 -56.49
C ALA A 727 15.38 -8.65 -55.02
N GLN A 728 16.68 -8.68 -54.70
CA GLN A 728 17.25 -8.25 -53.41
C GLN A 728 16.90 -6.82 -53.02
N SER A 729 16.92 -5.84 -53.94
CA SER A 729 16.58 -4.44 -53.64
C SER A 729 15.09 -4.27 -53.28
N LYS A 730 14.19 -5.03 -53.94
CA LYS A 730 12.77 -5.03 -53.58
C LYS A 730 12.52 -5.74 -52.25
N GLN A 731 13.24 -6.83 -51.97
CA GLN A 731 13.20 -7.53 -50.69
C GLN A 731 13.69 -6.63 -49.55
N PHE A 732 14.80 -5.91 -49.74
CA PHE A 732 15.33 -4.96 -48.77
C PHE A 732 14.38 -3.79 -48.48
N ILE A 733 13.77 -3.19 -49.51
CA ILE A 733 12.75 -2.14 -49.32
C ILE A 733 11.51 -2.68 -48.59
N LYS A 734 11.10 -3.93 -48.85
CA LYS A 734 10.01 -4.58 -48.12
C LYS A 734 10.40 -4.78 -46.64
N LEU A 735 11.61 -5.29 -46.39
CA LEU A 735 12.14 -5.53 -45.05
C LEU A 735 12.18 -4.25 -44.22
N LEU A 736 12.65 -3.13 -44.77
CA LEU A 736 12.64 -1.83 -44.08
C LEU A 736 11.22 -1.38 -43.70
N LYS A 737 10.23 -1.62 -44.55
CA LYS A 737 8.82 -1.34 -44.21
C LYS A 737 8.27 -2.28 -43.14
N ASP A 738 8.67 -3.54 -43.14
CA ASP A 738 8.22 -4.51 -42.15
C ASP A 738 8.91 -4.29 -40.78
N ILE A 739 10.15 -3.78 -40.76
CA ILE A 739 10.84 -3.24 -39.57
C ILE A 739 10.08 -2.03 -39.01
N SER A 740 9.84 -1.01 -39.82
CA SER A 740 9.11 0.21 -39.39
C SER A 740 7.72 -0.12 -38.83
N LYS A 741 6.96 -1.04 -39.45
CA LYS A 741 5.68 -1.51 -38.89
C LYS A 741 5.83 -2.21 -37.54
N LYS A 742 6.94 -2.93 -37.30
CA LYS A 742 7.19 -3.58 -36.00
C LYS A 742 7.59 -2.56 -34.94
N GLU A 743 8.35 -1.52 -35.31
CA GLU A 743 8.62 -0.36 -34.46
C GLU A 743 7.31 0.37 -34.08
N ASP A 744 6.42 0.63 -35.05
CA ASP A 744 5.09 1.22 -34.81
C ASP A 744 4.24 0.36 -33.86
N VAL A 745 4.26 -0.97 -34.01
CA VAL A 745 3.54 -1.90 -33.11
C VAL A 745 4.15 -1.92 -31.71
N ILE A 746 5.47 -1.87 -31.57
CA ILE A 746 6.14 -1.78 -30.26
C ILE A 746 5.75 -0.47 -29.58
N LYS A 747 5.83 0.65 -30.29
CA LYS A 747 5.42 1.97 -29.78
C LYS A 747 3.98 1.96 -29.31
N LYS A 748 3.05 1.41 -30.12
CA LYS A 748 1.65 1.27 -29.70
C LYS A 748 1.50 0.41 -28.44
N CYS A 749 2.22 -0.72 -28.34
CA CYS A 749 2.18 -1.53 -27.12
C CYS A 749 2.70 -0.77 -25.89
N GLU A 750 3.69 0.12 -26.06
CA GLU A 750 4.23 0.96 -24.98
C GLU A 750 3.27 2.07 -24.57
N GLU A 751 2.61 2.72 -25.53
CA GLU A 751 1.53 3.68 -25.29
C GLU A 751 0.37 3.03 -24.51
N GLU A 752 -0.12 1.87 -24.94
CA GLU A 752 -1.22 1.15 -24.26
C GLU A 752 -0.80 0.62 -22.87
N ILE A 753 0.47 0.22 -22.68
CA ILE A 753 1.00 -0.12 -21.35
C ILE A 753 1.02 1.12 -20.44
N ALA A 754 1.42 2.29 -20.95
CA ALA A 754 1.47 3.52 -20.17
C ALA A 754 0.07 4.00 -19.75
N VAL A 755 -0.93 3.88 -20.63
CA VAL A 755 -2.35 4.13 -20.30
C VAL A 755 -2.80 3.20 -19.17
N ILE A 756 -2.59 1.89 -19.30
CA ILE A 756 -3.02 0.90 -18.28
C ILE A 756 -2.23 1.05 -16.97
N GLU A 757 -0.97 1.48 -17.02
CA GLU A 757 -0.20 1.80 -15.80
C GLU A 757 -0.67 3.08 -15.12
N ASN A 758 -1.28 4.02 -15.85
CA ASN A 758 -1.98 5.15 -15.26
C ASN A 758 -3.35 4.75 -14.69
N ASP A 759 -4.16 3.98 -15.43
CA ASP A 759 -5.45 3.47 -14.92
C ASP A 759 -5.26 2.63 -13.63
N LEU A 760 -4.18 1.85 -13.55
CA LEU A 760 -3.77 1.13 -12.34
C LEU A 760 -3.39 2.03 -11.16
N ARG A 761 -3.08 3.31 -11.41
CA ARG A 761 -2.67 4.29 -10.41
C ARG A 761 -3.87 5.05 -9.85
N GLU A 762 -4.85 5.45 -10.68
CA GLU A 762 -6.12 5.97 -10.15
C GLU A 762 -6.91 4.89 -9.40
N ALA A 763 -7.01 3.67 -9.95
CA ALA A 763 -7.73 2.57 -9.28
C ALA A 763 -7.09 2.10 -7.95
N ASP A 764 -5.90 2.60 -7.59
CA ASP A 764 -5.27 2.35 -6.29
C ASP A 764 -5.77 3.34 -5.22
N CYS A 765 -7.08 3.39 -5.02
CA CYS A 765 -7.77 4.24 -4.05
C CYS A 765 -7.76 3.78 -2.56
N PRO A 766 -7.38 2.55 -2.13
CA PRO A 766 -7.52 2.15 -0.72
C PRO A 766 -6.66 2.89 0.32
N ARG A 767 -5.62 3.62 -0.11
CA ARG A 767 -4.74 4.39 0.78
C ARG A 767 -3.86 5.37 -0.01
N THR A 768 -3.82 6.63 0.40
CA THR A 768 -2.87 7.65 -0.06
C THR A 768 -1.41 7.18 0.12
N ARG A 769 -0.60 7.21 -0.93
CA ARG A 769 0.79 6.73 -0.88
C ARG A 769 1.79 7.87 -0.74
N VAL A 770 2.62 7.76 0.29
CA VAL A 770 3.83 8.58 0.49
C VAL A 770 4.84 8.30 -0.64
N LEU A 771 5.47 9.34 -1.20
CA LEU A 771 6.61 9.23 -2.12
C LEU A 771 7.82 8.59 -1.42
N GLY A 772 8.03 8.89 -0.14
CA GLY A 772 9.10 8.31 0.65
C GLY A 772 9.42 9.11 1.91
N LYS A 773 10.59 8.85 2.48
CA LYS A 773 11.14 9.56 3.64
C LYS A 773 12.57 9.97 3.39
N ASP A 774 13.00 11.05 4.05
CA ASP A 774 14.41 11.46 4.12
C ASP A 774 15.14 10.86 5.33
N ARG A 775 16.41 11.25 5.53
CA ARG A 775 17.23 10.86 6.70
C ARG A 775 16.67 11.31 8.06
N PHE A 776 15.78 12.31 8.10
CA PHE A 776 15.14 12.82 9.32
C PHE A 776 13.69 12.33 9.46
N TRP A 777 13.32 11.28 8.74
CA TRP A 777 12.02 10.63 8.78
C TRP A 777 10.82 11.52 8.40
N ASN A 778 11.07 12.71 7.83
CA ASN A 778 10.02 13.55 7.24
C ASN A 778 9.38 12.78 6.07
N ARG A 779 8.06 12.86 5.93
CA ARG A 779 7.28 12.11 4.93
C ARG A 779 6.86 13.03 3.81
N TYR A 780 7.18 12.63 2.58
CA TYR A 780 6.89 13.42 1.38
C TYR A 780 5.65 12.88 0.67
N TYR A 781 4.64 13.73 0.52
CA TYR A 781 3.38 13.42 -0.14
C TYR A 781 3.23 14.23 -1.42
N TRP A 782 2.69 13.58 -2.44
CA TRP A 782 2.10 14.21 -3.62
C TRP A 782 0.80 13.43 -3.81
N PHE A 783 -0.35 14.07 -3.64
CA PHE A 783 -1.61 13.35 -3.46
C PHE A 783 -2.05 12.67 -4.77
N GLU A 784 -1.76 13.31 -5.89
CA GLU A 784 -1.93 12.79 -7.25
C GLU A 784 -1.01 11.60 -7.58
N ARG A 785 -0.25 11.06 -6.61
CA ARG A 785 0.54 9.85 -6.78
C ARG A 785 -0.34 8.58 -6.91
N ASN A 786 -1.57 8.58 -6.40
CA ASN A 786 -2.58 7.52 -6.61
C ASN A 786 -4.02 8.00 -6.33
N GLY A 787 -5.02 7.15 -6.60
CA GLY A 787 -6.43 7.41 -6.23
C GLY A 787 -7.20 8.37 -7.15
N MET A 788 -6.54 9.38 -7.72
CA MET A 788 -7.16 10.45 -8.54
C MET A 788 -6.35 10.78 -9.81
N PRO A 789 -6.95 11.34 -10.88
CA PRO A 789 -6.19 11.83 -12.04
C PRO A 789 -5.32 13.06 -11.67
N TYR A 790 -4.20 13.28 -12.36
CA TYR A 790 -3.24 14.33 -11.96
C TYR A 790 -3.75 15.78 -12.09
N GLY A 791 -4.73 16.01 -12.98
CA GLY A 791 -5.31 17.34 -13.24
C GLY A 791 -6.76 17.48 -12.78
N GLY A 792 -7.24 16.60 -11.88
CA GLY A 792 -8.67 16.44 -11.62
C GLY A 792 -9.39 15.65 -12.72
N LEU A 793 -10.72 15.52 -12.62
CA LEU A 793 -11.54 14.85 -13.63
C LEU A 793 -11.50 15.66 -14.96
N PRO A 794 -11.23 15.03 -16.12
CA PRO A 794 -11.08 15.76 -17.39
C PRO A 794 -12.34 16.51 -17.87
N ASP A 795 -13.52 16.07 -17.42
CA ASP A 795 -14.81 16.66 -17.78
C ASP A 795 -15.35 17.62 -16.70
N SER A 796 -14.54 17.92 -15.66
CA SER A 796 -14.94 18.79 -14.53
C SER A 796 -15.01 20.28 -14.88
N SER A 797 -15.77 21.02 -14.07
CA SER A 797 -15.76 22.49 -14.04
C SER A 797 -14.35 23.07 -13.84
N THR A 798 -13.51 22.41 -13.02
CA THR A 798 -12.09 22.79 -12.80
C THR A 798 -11.09 22.20 -13.79
N ALA A 799 -11.52 21.43 -14.81
CA ALA A 799 -10.58 20.78 -15.75
C ALA A 799 -9.67 21.78 -16.50
N SER A 800 -10.11 23.03 -16.63
CA SER A 800 -9.31 24.14 -17.19
C SER A 800 -8.07 24.53 -16.37
N ALA A 801 -8.00 24.11 -15.09
CA ALA A 801 -6.87 24.35 -14.22
C ALA A 801 -5.66 23.45 -14.55
N ASP A 802 -5.89 22.21 -15.03
CA ASP A 802 -4.85 21.20 -15.33
C ASP A 802 -3.89 20.92 -14.13
N TYR A 803 -4.42 20.95 -12.90
CA TYR A 803 -3.80 20.44 -11.67
C TYR A 803 -4.90 20.08 -10.64
N ALA A 804 -4.58 19.28 -9.63
CA ALA A 804 -5.48 18.98 -8.50
C ALA A 804 -4.98 19.64 -7.19
N ASN A 805 -3.83 19.21 -6.68
CA ASN A 805 -3.15 19.83 -5.53
C ASN A 805 -1.92 20.62 -5.99
N GLY A 806 -1.13 20.05 -6.89
CA GLY A 806 0.02 20.72 -7.53
C GLY A 806 1.22 20.97 -6.62
N LEU A 807 1.27 20.39 -5.42
CA LEU A 807 2.32 20.62 -4.41
C LEU A 807 2.96 19.32 -3.91
N ILE A 808 4.21 19.38 -3.47
CA ILE A 808 4.81 18.35 -2.62
C ILE A 808 4.66 18.79 -1.16
N TRP A 809 3.93 18.00 -0.37
CA TRP A 809 3.75 18.22 1.07
C TRP A 809 4.77 17.42 1.87
N VAL A 810 5.26 18.01 2.96
CA VAL A 810 6.29 17.45 3.84
C VAL A 810 5.76 17.44 5.27
N GLN A 811 5.40 16.25 5.75
CA GLN A 811 4.95 16.00 7.12
C GLN A 811 6.15 15.66 8.00
N GLY A 812 6.17 16.14 9.24
CA GLY A 812 7.19 15.75 10.23
C GLY A 812 7.13 14.27 10.63
N PRO A 813 8.14 13.79 11.37
CA PRO A 813 8.22 12.41 11.84
C PRO A 813 7.13 12.08 12.86
N ASP A 814 6.73 10.81 12.91
CA ASP A 814 5.87 10.28 13.98
C ASP A 814 6.63 10.20 15.31
N GLU A 815 5.94 10.18 16.45
CA GLU A 815 6.56 10.26 17.78
C GLU A 815 7.59 9.16 18.03
N LEU A 816 7.24 7.92 17.68
CA LEU A 816 8.15 6.76 17.77
C LEU A 816 9.35 6.86 16.80
N GLU A 817 9.19 7.59 15.69
CA GLU A 817 10.25 7.82 14.70
C GLU A 817 11.18 8.96 15.17
N ARG A 818 10.63 9.98 15.84
CA ARG A 818 11.36 11.08 16.47
C ARG A 818 12.24 10.58 17.61
N GLU A 819 11.66 9.90 18.61
CA GLU A 819 12.40 9.35 19.77
C GLU A 819 13.41 8.27 19.35
N GLY A 820 13.07 7.45 18.36
CA GLY A 820 13.88 6.32 17.93
C GLY A 820 15.10 6.67 17.06
N TYR A 821 15.12 7.84 16.40
CA TYR A 821 16.15 8.18 15.41
C TYR A 821 16.68 9.63 15.49
N ILE A 822 15.96 10.58 16.09
CA ILE A 822 16.30 12.01 16.11
C ILE A 822 16.63 12.43 17.54
N ASP A 823 15.66 12.31 18.44
CA ASP A 823 15.74 12.69 19.86
C ASP A 823 16.33 11.52 20.69
N LEU A 824 17.42 10.96 20.18
CA LEU A 824 18.07 9.78 20.74
C LEU A 824 18.50 10.01 22.21
N PRO A 825 18.53 8.96 23.05
CA PRO A 825 19.15 9.03 24.37
C PRO A 825 20.57 9.58 24.34
N ALA A 826 20.95 10.35 25.37
CA ALA A 826 22.21 11.12 25.41
C ALA A 826 23.46 10.30 25.04
N ASN A 827 23.56 9.05 25.52
CA ASN A 827 24.68 8.16 25.18
C ASN A 827 24.79 7.84 23.68
N LEU A 828 23.67 7.72 22.96
CA LEU A 828 23.68 7.50 21.52
C LEU A 828 23.92 8.80 20.74
N GLN A 829 23.50 9.95 21.27
CA GLN A 829 23.90 11.25 20.73
C GLN A 829 25.40 11.51 20.91
N ASP A 830 25.99 11.11 22.05
CA ASP A 830 27.43 11.20 22.29
C ASP A 830 28.22 10.28 21.34
N GLU A 831 27.76 9.04 21.10
CA GLU A 831 28.32 8.16 20.06
C GLU A 831 28.24 8.78 18.65
N TYR A 832 27.15 9.47 18.33
CA TYR A 832 26.96 10.16 17.05
C TYR A 832 27.90 11.36 16.93
N LYS A 833 27.98 12.16 17.99
CA LYS A 833 28.83 13.35 18.12
C LYS A 833 30.32 13.01 18.09
N ALA A 834 30.73 11.88 18.66
CA ALA A 834 32.09 11.37 18.55
C ALA A 834 32.49 10.98 17.12
N LYS A 835 31.53 10.61 16.26
CA LYS A 835 31.76 10.23 14.86
C LYS A 835 31.69 11.41 13.90
N PHE A 836 30.76 12.34 14.13
CA PHE A 836 30.39 13.39 13.17
C PHE A 836 30.52 14.83 13.71
N ASN A 837 31.04 15.02 14.94
CA ASN A 837 31.22 16.31 15.62
C ASN A 837 29.95 17.15 15.84
N MET A 838 28.76 16.58 15.64
CA MET A 838 27.45 17.19 15.86
C MET A 838 26.45 16.15 16.38
N THR A 839 25.34 16.58 16.97
CA THR A 839 24.19 15.71 17.30
C THR A 839 23.25 15.54 16.11
N VAL A 840 22.31 14.58 16.17
CA VAL A 840 21.30 14.41 15.10
C VAL A 840 20.36 15.62 14.98
N PRO A 841 19.85 16.23 16.08
CA PRO A 841 19.08 17.47 15.99
C PRO A 841 19.88 18.66 15.44
N GLU A 842 21.17 18.80 15.81
CA GLU A 842 22.07 19.81 15.23
C GLU A 842 22.22 19.61 13.71
N ARG A 843 22.40 18.36 13.26
CA ARG A 843 22.47 18.00 11.84
C ARG A 843 21.16 18.34 11.10
N LYS A 844 20.01 18.03 11.69
CA LYS A 844 18.67 18.35 11.13
C LYS A 844 18.53 19.86 10.91
N ALA A 845 18.82 20.67 11.92
CA ALA A 845 18.75 22.13 11.82
C ALA A 845 19.70 22.69 10.74
N MET A 846 20.92 22.16 10.64
CA MET A 846 21.91 22.59 9.66
C MET A 846 21.52 22.25 8.20
N GLU A 847 21.06 21.02 7.96
CA GLU A 847 20.72 20.54 6.61
C GLU A 847 19.34 21.01 6.12
N GLU A 848 18.37 21.26 7.02
CA GLU A 848 17.00 21.66 6.66
C GLU A 848 16.79 23.18 6.48
N ALA A 849 17.88 23.96 6.47
CA ALA A 849 17.87 25.40 6.18
C ALA A 849 16.82 26.21 6.96
N ASN A 850 16.70 25.94 8.27
CA ASN A 850 15.76 26.62 9.20
C ASN A 850 14.27 26.52 8.85
N THR A 851 13.84 25.60 7.98
CA THR A 851 12.41 25.36 7.66
C THR A 851 11.94 23.98 8.11
N SER A 852 12.33 23.59 9.32
CA SER A 852 12.10 22.25 9.87
C SER A 852 10.67 21.97 10.28
N VAL A 853 10.27 20.70 10.17
CA VAL A 853 9.08 20.11 10.81
C VAL A 853 9.54 19.03 11.81
N PHE A 854 8.86 18.93 12.95
CA PHE A 854 9.32 18.18 14.13
C PHE A 854 8.38 17.05 14.58
N ASN A 855 7.11 17.06 14.17
CA ASN A 855 6.14 16.03 14.53
C ASN A 855 5.12 15.78 13.41
N ALA A 856 4.32 14.72 13.51
CA ALA A 856 3.36 14.30 12.49
C ALA A 856 2.18 15.27 12.27
N HIS A 857 1.94 16.24 13.18
CA HIS A 857 0.92 17.28 13.04
C HIS A 857 1.46 18.53 12.31
N GLN A 858 2.77 18.59 12.04
CA GLN A 858 3.40 19.72 11.36
C GLN A 858 3.67 19.39 9.89
N TRP A 859 3.26 20.34 9.04
CA TRP A 859 3.30 20.24 7.57
C TRP A 859 3.93 21.49 6.97
N GLY A 860 4.81 21.31 6.00
CA GLY A 860 5.20 22.37 5.06
C GLY A 860 5.09 21.87 3.61
N TYR A 861 5.36 22.71 2.63
CA TYR A 861 5.26 22.33 1.22
C TYR A 861 6.35 22.94 0.34
N ILE A 862 6.52 22.34 -0.84
CA ILE A 862 7.36 22.80 -1.95
C ILE A 862 6.43 23.06 -3.15
N SER A 863 6.58 24.23 -3.79
CA SER A 863 5.72 24.70 -4.89
C SER A 863 6.44 25.03 -6.20
N GLU A 864 7.77 25.12 -6.21
CA GLU A 864 8.54 25.49 -7.41
C GLU A 864 9.24 24.26 -7.99
N PRO A 865 9.19 24.03 -9.33
CA PRO A 865 9.87 22.91 -9.98
C PRO A 865 11.37 22.83 -9.68
N GLU A 866 12.05 23.97 -9.58
CA GLU A 866 13.49 24.06 -9.32
C GLU A 866 13.85 23.47 -7.95
N HIS A 867 13.01 23.73 -6.93
CA HIS A 867 13.16 23.15 -5.60
C HIS A 867 12.93 21.61 -5.62
N VAL A 868 12.18 21.05 -6.56
CA VAL A 868 12.06 19.58 -6.70
C VAL A 868 13.40 18.99 -7.17
N ASP A 869 14.08 19.63 -8.12
CA ASP A 869 15.40 19.19 -8.58
C ASP A 869 16.47 19.39 -7.50
N GLU A 870 16.39 20.45 -6.69
CA GLU A 870 17.25 20.64 -5.51
C GLU A 870 17.02 19.58 -4.43
N LEU A 871 15.76 19.26 -4.12
CA LEU A 871 15.41 18.16 -3.20
C LEU A 871 16.01 16.84 -3.70
N ILE A 872 15.84 16.53 -4.99
CA ILE A 872 16.44 15.35 -5.62
C ILE A 872 17.97 15.38 -5.45
N LYS A 873 18.64 16.52 -5.68
CA LYS A 873 20.10 16.69 -5.54
C LYS A 873 20.61 16.58 -4.10
N TRP A 874 19.79 16.89 -3.08
CA TRP A 874 20.12 16.79 -1.66
C TRP A 874 20.04 15.36 -1.11
N LEU A 875 19.09 14.55 -1.61
CA LEU A 875 18.92 13.14 -1.21
C LEU A 875 20.12 12.27 -1.65
N ASP A 876 20.69 11.51 -0.70
CA ASP A 876 21.85 10.65 -0.94
C ASP A 876 21.41 9.24 -1.42
N PRO A 877 21.78 8.81 -2.64
CA PRO A 877 21.43 7.47 -3.15
C PRO A 877 22.11 6.31 -2.39
N ARG A 878 23.01 6.60 -1.45
CA ARG A 878 23.64 5.62 -0.55
C ARG A 878 22.76 5.31 0.68
N GLY A 879 21.78 6.15 0.99
CA GLY A 879 20.84 5.97 2.11
C GLY A 879 19.73 4.97 1.81
N PHE A 880 19.13 4.35 2.83
CA PHE A 880 18.09 3.34 2.67
C PHE A 880 16.70 3.92 2.43
N ASN A 881 16.37 5.03 3.09
CA ASN A 881 15.13 5.77 2.89
C ASN A 881 15.24 6.73 1.70
N GLU A 882 16.34 7.48 1.62
CA GLU A 882 16.55 8.49 0.59
C GLU A 882 16.67 7.91 -0.82
N LEU A 883 17.29 6.74 -0.99
CA LEU A 883 17.31 6.04 -2.28
C LEU A 883 15.90 5.65 -2.78
N LYS A 884 14.93 5.45 -1.89
CA LYS A 884 13.54 5.17 -2.28
C LYS A 884 12.82 6.45 -2.67
N LEU A 885 12.89 7.48 -1.81
CA LEU A 885 12.30 8.79 -2.08
C LEU A 885 12.84 9.39 -3.38
N ARG A 886 14.16 9.37 -3.58
CA ARG A 886 14.80 9.86 -4.81
C ARG A 886 14.33 9.11 -6.06
N LYS A 887 14.08 7.81 -5.99
CA LYS A 887 13.56 7.03 -7.14
C LYS A 887 12.13 7.40 -7.49
N GLU A 888 11.28 7.59 -6.49
CA GLU A 888 9.89 7.99 -6.69
C GLU A 888 9.82 9.44 -7.23
N LEU A 889 10.59 10.36 -6.66
CA LEU A 889 10.72 11.73 -7.18
C LEU A 889 11.20 11.74 -8.63
N LEU A 890 12.27 11.00 -8.99
CA LEU A 890 12.73 10.89 -10.38
C LEU A 890 11.69 10.27 -11.33
N ALA A 891 10.87 9.33 -10.86
CA ALA A 891 9.82 8.70 -11.68
C ALA A 891 8.62 9.61 -11.97
N PHE A 892 8.38 10.62 -11.12
CA PHE A 892 7.26 11.55 -11.24
C PHE A 892 7.67 13.01 -11.52
N ARG A 893 8.99 13.32 -11.56
CA ARG A 893 9.57 14.67 -11.66
C ARG A 893 8.89 15.57 -12.69
N ASP A 894 8.76 15.12 -13.93
CA ASP A 894 8.19 15.94 -15.01
C ASP A 894 6.68 16.16 -14.85
N LYS A 895 5.95 15.23 -14.21
CA LYS A 895 4.52 15.40 -13.91
C LYS A 895 4.32 16.39 -12.78
N ILE A 896 5.12 16.25 -11.71
CA ILE A 896 5.09 17.18 -10.57
C ILE A 896 5.41 18.61 -11.06
N ALA A 897 6.48 18.78 -11.84
CA ALA A 897 6.85 20.07 -12.42
C ALA A 897 5.72 20.67 -13.28
N LYS A 898 5.13 19.89 -14.20
CA LYS A 898 3.99 20.33 -15.02
C LYS A 898 2.83 20.85 -14.16
N HIS A 899 2.42 20.11 -13.13
CA HIS A 899 1.27 20.50 -12.31
C HIS A 899 1.57 21.64 -11.34
N MET A 900 2.83 21.83 -10.91
CA MET A 900 3.29 23.05 -10.23
C MET A 900 3.19 24.28 -11.16
N GLU A 901 3.61 24.15 -12.42
CA GLU A 901 3.50 25.21 -13.43
C GLU A 901 2.03 25.55 -13.74
N SER A 902 1.17 24.54 -13.93
CA SER A 902 -0.29 24.72 -14.12
C SER A 902 -0.93 25.47 -12.94
N ARG A 903 -0.62 25.07 -11.69
CA ARG A 903 -1.09 25.76 -10.48
C ARG A 903 -0.64 27.22 -10.44
N LYS A 904 0.64 27.48 -10.73
CA LYS A 904 1.22 28.84 -10.77
C LYS A 904 0.53 29.72 -11.81
N ALA A 905 0.27 29.17 -13.01
CA ALA A 905 -0.46 29.86 -14.07
C ALA A 905 -1.92 30.16 -13.65
N TYR A 906 -2.63 29.18 -13.10
CA TYR A 906 -4.02 29.31 -12.66
C TYR A 906 -4.20 30.42 -11.61
N LEU A 907 -3.38 30.41 -10.55
CA LEU A 907 -3.43 31.44 -9.50
C LEU A 907 -3.01 32.83 -10.02
N SER A 908 -2.03 32.91 -10.94
CA SER A 908 -1.60 34.21 -11.50
C SER A 908 -2.64 34.89 -12.38
N ASN A 909 -3.54 34.12 -13.02
CA ASN A 909 -4.61 34.67 -13.83
C ASN A 909 -5.62 35.49 -13.00
N GLU A 910 -5.87 35.07 -11.75
CA GLU A 910 -6.74 35.79 -10.80
C GLU A 910 -6.16 37.15 -10.44
N GLU A 911 -4.89 37.21 -10.04
CA GLU A 911 -4.18 38.46 -9.75
C GLU A 911 -4.24 39.41 -10.97
N GLU A 912 -4.09 38.88 -12.19
CA GLU A 912 -4.27 39.67 -13.41
C GLU A 912 -5.70 40.17 -13.63
N THR A 913 -6.74 39.35 -13.38
CA THR A 913 -8.14 39.78 -13.54
C THR A 913 -8.54 40.83 -12.50
N GLU A 914 -8.18 40.63 -11.23
CA GLU A 914 -8.39 41.62 -10.17
C GLU A 914 -7.69 42.95 -10.49
N ASN A 915 -6.43 42.91 -10.95
CA ASN A 915 -5.69 44.12 -11.34
C ASN A 915 -6.29 44.82 -12.56
N LYS A 916 -6.86 44.06 -13.52
CA LYS A 916 -7.58 44.63 -14.69
C LYS A 916 -8.88 45.28 -14.25
N GLU A 917 -9.67 44.63 -13.40
CA GLU A 917 -10.90 45.20 -12.82
C GLU A 917 -10.61 46.46 -11.99
N ASN A 918 -9.63 46.41 -11.09
CA ASN A 918 -9.27 47.55 -10.24
C ASN A 918 -8.75 48.75 -11.06
N ASN A 919 -8.02 48.51 -12.16
CA ASN A 919 -7.66 49.59 -13.09
C ASN A 919 -8.86 50.16 -13.86
N GLN A 920 -9.82 49.33 -14.27
CA GLN A 920 -11.08 49.82 -14.88
C GLN A 920 -11.91 50.64 -13.89
N LYS A 921 -11.98 50.21 -12.62
CA LYS A 921 -12.65 50.96 -11.53
C LYS A 921 -11.98 52.33 -11.32
N ARG A 922 -10.64 52.41 -11.34
CA ARG A 922 -9.87 53.68 -11.26
C ARG A 922 -10.12 54.66 -12.42
N MET A 923 -10.49 54.19 -13.61
CA MET A 923 -10.79 55.05 -14.77
C MET A 923 -12.24 55.58 -14.80
N SER A 924 -13.13 55.07 -13.94
CA SER A 924 -14.56 55.40 -13.99
C SER A 924 -14.95 56.51 -13.00
N THR A 925 -14.62 57.77 -13.32
CA THR A 925 -14.98 58.94 -12.51
C THR A 925 -16.43 59.39 -12.74
N ARG A 926 -17.42 58.52 -12.51
CA ARG A 926 -18.84 58.90 -12.45
C ARG A 926 -19.50 58.43 -11.17
N ILE A 927 -19.91 59.41 -10.37
CA ILE A 927 -20.68 59.25 -9.14
C ILE A 927 -21.96 58.47 -9.45
N ARG A 928 -22.05 57.28 -8.88
CA ARG A 928 -23.28 56.50 -8.76
C ARG A 928 -23.10 55.67 -7.50
N ASP A 929 -24.03 55.78 -6.55
CA ASP A 929 -23.97 55.01 -5.31
C ASP A 929 -23.95 53.52 -5.66
N LYS A 930 -22.80 52.88 -5.41
CA LYS A 930 -22.63 51.45 -5.61
C LYS A 930 -22.90 50.75 -4.28
N THR A 931 -23.86 49.83 -4.29
CA THR A 931 -23.82 48.67 -3.40
C THR A 931 -22.43 48.05 -3.44
N PRO A 932 -21.91 47.51 -2.32
CA PRO A 932 -20.61 46.85 -2.32
C PRO A 932 -20.59 45.77 -3.40
N GLU A 933 -19.59 45.82 -4.29
CA GLU A 933 -19.40 44.79 -5.32
C GLU A 933 -18.87 43.55 -4.62
N THR A 934 -19.56 42.41 -4.79
CA THR A 934 -19.11 41.12 -4.26
C THR A 934 -17.75 40.75 -4.85
N PRO A 935 -16.80 40.23 -4.06
CA PRO A 935 -15.49 39.84 -4.58
C PRO A 935 -15.62 38.65 -5.53
N ASN A 936 -14.75 38.58 -6.54
CA ASN A 936 -14.81 37.61 -7.64
C ASN A 936 -13.91 36.39 -7.36
N TYR A 937 -14.30 35.59 -6.36
CA TYR A 937 -13.57 34.40 -5.93
C TYR A 937 -13.66 33.26 -6.96
N ARG A 938 -12.56 32.52 -7.19
CA ARG A 938 -12.51 31.34 -8.09
C ARG A 938 -13.52 30.27 -7.71
N SER A 939 -13.66 30.00 -6.42
CA SER A 939 -14.61 29.06 -5.82
C SER A 939 -16.08 29.30 -6.20
N LEU A 940 -16.47 30.53 -6.58
CA LEU A 940 -17.81 30.85 -7.10
C LEU A 940 -18.05 30.37 -8.53
N GLN A 941 -17.01 29.94 -9.25
CA GLN A 941 -17.07 29.43 -10.62
C GLN A 941 -17.19 27.89 -10.67
N TRP A 942 -17.06 27.21 -9.53
CA TRP A 942 -17.24 25.77 -9.43
C TRP A 942 -18.72 25.40 -9.45
N GLU A 943 -19.08 24.46 -10.33
CA GLU A 943 -20.42 23.88 -10.40
C GLU A 943 -20.31 22.35 -10.30
N ASN A 944 -21.20 21.72 -9.53
CA ASN A 944 -21.27 20.26 -9.44
C ASN A 944 -21.91 19.62 -10.68
N THR A 945 -21.19 19.65 -11.79
CA THR A 945 -21.59 19.05 -13.07
C THR A 945 -21.94 17.57 -12.93
N THR A 946 -21.18 16.82 -12.11
CA THR A 946 -21.38 15.39 -11.86
C THR A 946 -22.76 15.11 -11.22
N ALA A 947 -23.18 15.87 -10.21
CA ALA A 947 -24.53 15.73 -9.65
C ALA A 947 -25.62 16.11 -10.65
N LEU A 948 -25.43 17.17 -11.43
CA LEU A 948 -26.39 17.58 -12.46
C LEU A 948 -26.55 16.53 -13.58
N GLU A 949 -25.48 15.82 -13.95
CA GLU A 949 -25.54 14.75 -14.96
C GLU A 949 -26.10 13.43 -14.41
N GLU A 950 -25.67 12.99 -13.23
CA GLU A 950 -26.06 11.69 -12.67
C GLU A 950 -27.38 11.70 -11.89
N LEU A 951 -27.64 12.77 -11.12
CA LEU A 951 -28.84 12.92 -10.28
C LEU A 951 -29.91 13.79 -10.96
N GLY A 952 -29.51 14.74 -11.82
CA GLY A 952 -30.40 15.70 -12.46
C GLY A 952 -30.73 16.93 -11.60
N HIS A 953 -30.08 17.08 -10.44
CA HIS A 953 -30.19 18.21 -9.51
C HIS A 953 -28.94 18.27 -8.60
N LEU A 954 -28.75 19.38 -7.89
CA LEU A 954 -27.66 19.52 -6.92
C LEU A 954 -27.91 18.71 -5.65
N HIS A 955 -26.88 18.47 -4.85
CA HIS A 955 -27.03 17.73 -3.61
C HIS A 955 -27.83 18.46 -2.54
N SER A 956 -27.67 19.78 -2.44
CA SER A 956 -28.42 20.68 -1.57
C SER A 956 -29.88 20.88 -1.99
N ASP A 957 -30.19 20.68 -3.27
CA ASP A 957 -31.56 20.74 -3.80
C ASP A 957 -32.39 19.50 -3.41
N PRO A 958 -33.68 19.67 -3.12
CA PRO A 958 -34.58 18.55 -2.89
C PRO A 958 -34.78 17.74 -4.18
N PRO A 959 -34.94 16.41 -4.09
CA PRO A 959 -35.07 15.57 -5.29
C PRO A 959 -36.28 15.96 -6.13
N PRO A 960 -36.14 16.07 -7.47
CA PRO A 960 -37.23 16.53 -8.32
C PRO A 960 -38.42 15.57 -8.27
N PRO A 961 -39.67 16.09 -8.30
CA PRO A 961 -40.85 15.26 -8.14
C PRO A 961 -40.91 14.19 -9.24
N PRO A 962 -41.33 12.95 -8.90
CA PRO A 962 -41.26 11.81 -9.82
C PRO A 962 -42.03 12.11 -11.11
N ARG A 963 -41.30 12.25 -12.22
CA ARG A 963 -41.87 12.64 -13.51
C ARG A 963 -42.98 11.66 -13.90
N SER A 964 -44.23 12.15 -13.89
CA SER A 964 -45.38 11.37 -14.35
C SER A 964 -45.10 10.78 -15.74
N ARG A 965 -45.32 9.46 -15.90
CA ARG A 965 -45.07 8.71 -17.14
C ARG A 965 -46.03 9.14 -18.27
N LYS A 966 -45.85 10.33 -18.83
CA LYS A 966 -46.56 10.78 -20.02
C LYS A 966 -45.98 10.12 -21.26
N GLN A 967 -46.81 9.30 -21.89
CA GLN A 967 -46.51 8.56 -23.11
C GLN A 967 -45.97 9.48 -24.20
N THR A 968 -44.70 9.29 -24.58
CA THR A 968 -44.14 9.90 -25.81
C THR A 968 -43.71 8.80 -26.78
N ARG A 969 -44.65 7.89 -27.09
CA ARG A 969 -44.55 6.94 -28.22
C ARG A 969 -44.60 7.69 -29.56
N LYS A 970 -43.55 8.44 -29.90
CA LYS A 970 -43.29 8.92 -31.29
C LYS A 970 -41.88 9.48 -31.52
N ARG A 971 -40.84 8.69 -31.22
CA ARG A 971 -39.50 8.87 -31.83
C ARG A 971 -38.64 7.60 -31.90
N GLU A 972 -38.98 6.56 -31.15
CA GLU A 972 -38.42 5.20 -31.30
C GLU A 972 -38.99 4.50 -32.55
N ALA A 973 -38.46 4.84 -33.73
CA ALA A 973 -38.70 4.08 -34.97
C ALA A 973 -37.53 4.21 -35.98
N THR A 974 -36.36 4.68 -35.55
CA THR A 974 -35.11 4.72 -36.33
C THR A 974 -33.91 4.70 -35.38
N ASN A 975 -33.61 3.53 -34.79
CA ASN A 975 -32.29 3.08 -34.28
C ASN A 975 -32.49 1.84 -33.41
N ASP A 976 -32.89 0.73 -34.03
CA ASP A 976 -32.92 -0.57 -33.36
C ASP A 976 -31.59 -1.28 -33.65
N ALA A 977 -30.63 -1.07 -32.75
CA ALA A 977 -29.34 -1.75 -32.72
C ALA A 977 -29.03 -2.09 -31.25
N PRO A 978 -28.51 -3.28 -30.94
CA PRO A 978 -28.35 -3.72 -29.56
C PRO A 978 -27.38 -2.81 -28.80
N VAL A 979 -27.87 -2.22 -27.71
CA VAL A 979 -27.05 -1.43 -26.78
C VAL A 979 -25.94 -2.35 -26.24
N PRO A 980 -24.65 -2.03 -26.45
CA PRO A 980 -23.59 -2.81 -25.85
C PRO A 980 -23.59 -2.58 -24.33
N VAL A 981 -23.34 -3.65 -23.58
CA VAL A 981 -23.04 -3.59 -22.14
C VAL A 981 -22.06 -2.45 -21.88
N ALA A 982 -22.38 -1.60 -20.91
CA ALA A 982 -21.55 -0.46 -20.53
C ALA A 982 -20.14 -0.95 -20.17
N LYS A 983 -19.21 -0.79 -21.11
CA LYS A 983 -17.79 -0.87 -20.82
C LYS A 983 -17.47 0.31 -19.92
N SER A 984 -16.67 0.10 -18.87
CA SER A 984 -15.93 1.19 -18.24
C SER A 984 -15.34 2.07 -19.34
N ARG A 985 -15.64 3.37 -19.34
CA ARG A 985 -15.14 4.30 -20.35
C ARG A 985 -13.61 4.21 -20.37
N ARG A 986 -13.06 3.59 -21.42
CA ARG A 986 -11.61 3.65 -21.68
C ARG A 986 -11.25 5.06 -22.12
N ARG A 987 -10.03 5.46 -21.79
CA ARG A 987 -9.31 6.58 -22.39
C ARG A 987 -8.67 6.16 -23.72
#